data_AF-A0A955D2M6-F1
#
_entry.id   AF-A0A955D2M6-F1
#
_cell.length_a   1.000
_cell.length_b   1.000
_cell.length_c   1.000
_cell.angle_alpha   90.00
_cell.angle_beta   90.00
_cell.angle_gamma   90.00
#
_symmetry.space_group_name_H-M   'P 1'
#
loop_
_entity.id
_entity.type
_entity.pdbx_description
1 polymer ?
#
loop_
_entity_poly.entity_id
_entity_poly.type
_entity_poly.pdbx_seq_one_letter_code
_entity_poly.pdbx_strand_id
1 'polypeptide(L)'
;MTKRIVLTLMAVGAAMVLAPATLAETPAGGPIFSNTTWTAANSPYVVTSSIIVGFDATLTIEPGVEVRIDPGLGIQIGSPDGFGGGAMVAIGTVLDPIVFTSSVETPGTPAPGDWNSITFTNVAADAVYSGGVYMSGSTLQHCIVEYAGGGGASTGAVTIDRSSPYLDSCVIRYNSRPGVWADLTGSPALVLTNCNLVENVHTQQGGGAYVANGSGHKITGNLFDGNIGNAGAGLALNNAGGVVVASNSFIDNASSNNGGGFWGNGVNTLQFTGNALTGNSASSGGGAFISGTTPTVSDNTATGNAATSNGGGFWIQGDNVQFEDNVVTGNTSNSTGGGILHNGGNGGTYQGNTISGNTASSVGGLYVNGINIDVVGNEMNDNTATGSGGVGGGFYATNAANLLFSNNTVDGNSVDGTNGDGGGIYHNSGNNATYAGNVVSNNDAMDLGGGLLVQGSGHAFSGNSILNNGAGSSGAGVYLNASNTTWTSNVVTGNEAGDDGGGFFVNQVGTSLAGIAPADDCNTVSGNLALRGPEVFNNVTFNPDGSGDCDASYVCWGTEVPAEIAAGIWDYFDDTTKGVVITTPVVGGPILVDTTWTLAGSPYTVMQGVIVGGGATLTIEAGVEVRLAPDMAITVGGNLFGAATLVAMGTELSPIVFTSAVEAPESPAPGDWNTILFADLAADAVYDLDGYVSGSILQHCIVEYGGAGDASTGAVTITRCSPFIDSCTIRLNARSGIRADLTGAPPLVLANNAVAQNVHGGQGGGVYVANGAGHMFVGNTVSGNVGGAGGGFALNTAADVTVTDNLFEDNASNNNGGGFWGNNVNALEFTGNTMTGNSASSGGGAFVDGTGVVLDDNSATENSATSNGGGFWIQGANAVVTDNVVSNNTSNSTGGGILHNGGNSALYEGNVVNANTASSVGGLYVNGSGISVVDNQFSANSVTGSSGVAGGFYATNAANLEFSGNIVTDNVAQGSNSDGGGVYHNSGNAASYVGNTITGNSATDLGGGLFVQGSGHVFSGNLIDDNFAGNNGGGMYINGANSTWTINAITNNEAISNGGGVYNIQTGTSFAGDEMAGDYNVIAFNTAQLGAAIYHNVSSGNNLPAQYVCWGTTNAQEVTQMTYDFFDNSSLGIILFAPLVEDPDCAGMPAQCVGDLTDDQVVDGADLGILLGLWGPCPGCAADLNDDGQVNGADLGILLGAWGPCPL
;
A
#
# COMPACT_ATOMS: atom_id res chain seq x y z
N MET A 1 3.83 -2.11 -29.93
CA MET A 1 3.18 -2.83 -31.04
C MET A 1 2.68 -4.18 -30.52
N THR A 2 1.47 -4.22 -29.93
CA THR A 2 0.77 -5.46 -29.56
C THR A 2 -0.74 -5.16 -29.57
N LYS A 3 -1.49 -5.94 -30.35
CA LYS A 3 -2.93 -5.81 -30.60
C LYS A 3 -3.76 -6.34 -29.42
N ARG A 4 -4.86 -5.67 -29.06
CA ARG A 4 -6.05 -6.23 -28.37
C ARG A 4 -7.30 -5.65 -29.04
N ILE A 5 -7.83 -6.33 -30.05
CA ILE A 5 -9.06 -7.16 -30.05
C ILE A 5 -10.28 -6.38 -29.54
N VAL A 6 -10.99 -5.78 -30.49
CA VAL A 6 -12.40 -5.36 -30.40
C VAL A 6 -13.25 -6.60 -30.68
N LEU A 7 -14.10 -7.01 -29.75
CA LEU A 7 -15.09 -8.06 -29.99
C LEU A 7 -16.43 -7.42 -30.34
N THR A 8 -16.80 -7.52 -31.61
CA THR A 8 -18.13 -7.21 -32.13
C THR A 8 -19.00 -8.46 -31.98
N LEU A 9 -20.19 -8.37 -31.37
CA LEU A 9 -21.22 -9.40 -31.50
C LEU A 9 -22.57 -8.78 -31.85
N MET A 10 -22.97 -8.92 -33.11
CA MET A 10 -24.38 -8.88 -33.53
C MET A 10 -24.88 -10.32 -33.63
N ALA A 11 -26.01 -10.63 -32.99
CA ALA A 11 -26.92 -11.68 -33.43
C ALA A 11 -28.37 -11.28 -33.15
N VAL A 12 -29.18 -11.31 -34.20
CA VAL A 12 -30.57 -10.90 -34.29
C VAL A 12 -31.51 -12.01 -33.78
N GLY A 13 -32.43 -11.66 -32.89
CA GLY A 13 -33.61 -12.45 -32.54
C GLY A 13 -34.80 -11.52 -32.31
N ALA A 14 -35.75 -11.51 -33.24
CA ALA A 14 -36.89 -10.60 -33.22
C ALA A 14 -37.95 -11.03 -32.19
N ALA A 15 -38.19 -10.19 -31.19
CA ALA A 15 -39.41 -10.19 -30.36
C ALA A 15 -39.81 -8.74 -30.05
N MET A 16 -41.11 -8.52 -29.99
CA MET A 16 -41.83 -7.26 -30.09
C MET A 16 -41.49 -6.29 -28.94
N VAL A 17 -40.73 -5.23 -29.24
CA VAL A 17 -40.40 -4.14 -28.29
C VAL A 17 -41.65 -3.28 -28.08
N LEU A 18 -42.17 -3.27 -26.85
CA LEU A 18 -42.92 -2.12 -26.34
C LEU A 18 -41.89 -1.01 -26.09
N ALA A 19 -41.95 0.05 -26.90
CA ALA A 19 -41.06 1.19 -26.78
C ALA A 19 -41.21 1.83 -25.38
N PRO A 20 -40.10 2.17 -24.69
CA PRO A 20 -40.20 3.04 -23.53
C PRO A 20 -40.76 4.38 -23.98
N ALA A 21 -41.64 4.98 -23.17
CA ALA A 21 -42.12 6.33 -23.42
C ALA A 21 -40.91 7.29 -23.38
N THR A 22 -40.48 7.77 -24.53
CA THR A 22 -39.49 8.85 -24.66
C THR A 22 -40.05 10.10 -23.98
N LEU A 23 -39.46 10.53 -22.87
CA LEU A 23 -39.58 11.94 -22.46
C LEU A 23 -39.02 12.80 -23.59
N ALA A 24 -39.72 13.88 -23.92
CA ALA A 24 -39.32 14.77 -25.01
C ALA A 24 -38.09 15.60 -24.58
N GLU A 25 -37.10 15.74 -25.46
CA GLU A 25 -35.96 16.65 -25.28
C GLU A 25 -36.43 18.07 -24.94
N THR A 26 -35.77 18.73 -24.00
CA THR A 26 -36.09 20.12 -23.61
C THR A 26 -35.17 21.10 -24.35
N PRO A 27 -35.67 21.89 -25.33
CA PRO A 27 -34.83 22.86 -26.02
C PRO A 27 -34.43 24.00 -25.07
N ALA A 28 -33.14 24.30 -25.00
CA ALA A 28 -32.55 25.40 -24.26
C ALA A 28 -31.80 26.36 -25.22
N GLY A 29 -31.78 27.65 -24.92
CA GLY A 29 -31.00 28.60 -25.71
C GLY A 29 -31.25 30.07 -25.37
N GLY A 30 -30.24 30.92 -25.62
CA GLY A 30 -30.31 32.36 -25.44
C GLY A 30 -30.00 32.86 -24.02
N PRO A 31 -30.18 34.17 -23.77
CA PRO A 31 -29.85 34.79 -22.48
C PRO A 31 -30.83 34.39 -21.36
N ILE A 32 -30.27 34.08 -20.19
CA ILE A 32 -30.98 33.83 -18.93
C ILE A 32 -30.93 35.12 -18.10
N PHE A 33 -32.09 35.76 -17.90
CA PHE A 33 -32.24 37.07 -17.25
C PHE A 33 -32.66 37.01 -15.77
N SER A 34 -32.98 35.82 -15.27
CA SER A 34 -33.44 35.59 -13.90
C SER A 34 -33.04 34.18 -13.45
N ASN A 35 -32.98 33.96 -12.14
CA ASN A 35 -32.65 32.64 -11.58
C ASN A 35 -33.49 31.55 -12.25
N THR A 36 -32.80 30.52 -12.74
CA THR A 36 -33.38 29.44 -13.53
C THR A 36 -32.82 28.12 -13.03
N THR A 37 -33.68 27.13 -12.85
CA THR A 37 -33.30 25.78 -12.45
C THR A 37 -33.55 24.81 -13.60
N TRP A 38 -32.54 24.03 -13.96
CA TRP A 38 -32.67 22.88 -14.85
C TRP A 38 -32.81 21.62 -14.01
N THR A 39 -33.98 20.99 -14.11
CA THR A 39 -34.37 19.83 -13.31
C THR A 39 -34.16 18.51 -14.04
N ALA A 40 -33.84 17.43 -13.31
CA ALA A 40 -33.65 16.08 -13.87
C ALA A 40 -34.89 15.57 -14.64
N ALA A 41 -36.11 15.90 -14.17
CA ALA A 41 -37.37 15.52 -14.82
C ALA A 41 -37.55 16.08 -16.26
N ASN A 42 -36.77 17.09 -16.64
CA ASN A 42 -36.80 17.72 -17.97
C ASN A 42 -35.53 17.42 -18.78
N SER A 43 -34.64 16.55 -18.26
CA SER A 43 -33.45 16.06 -18.96
C SER A 43 -33.85 15.12 -20.12
N PRO A 44 -33.15 15.12 -21.27
CA PRO A 44 -32.00 15.96 -21.60
C PRO A 44 -32.38 17.37 -22.05
N TYR A 45 -31.54 18.36 -21.72
CA TYR A 45 -31.61 19.72 -22.26
C TYR A 45 -30.76 19.82 -23.52
N VAL A 46 -31.35 20.26 -24.63
CA VAL A 46 -30.65 20.43 -25.91
C VAL A 46 -30.42 21.92 -26.19
N VAL A 47 -29.17 22.35 -26.12
CA VAL A 47 -28.76 23.74 -26.37
C VAL A 47 -28.69 23.98 -27.87
N THR A 48 -29.67 24.72 -28.39
CA THR A 48 -29.84 25.04 -29.83
C THR A 48 -29.39 26.47 -30.21
N SER A 49 -29.10 27.29 -29.20
CA SER A 49 -28.37 28.56 -29.34
C SER A 49 -27.57 28.83 -28.06
N SER A 50 -26.41 29.49 -28.15
CA SER A 50 -25.53 29.69 -27.01
C SER A 50 -26.25 30.29 -25.80
N ILE A 51 -25.94 29.76 -24.61
CA ILE A 51 -26.49 30.23 -23.34
C ILE A 51 -25.64 31.37 -22.81
N ILE A 52 -26.28 32.44 -22.33
CA ILE A 52 -25.61 33.53 -21.60
C ILE A 52 -26.35 33.71 -20.27
N VAL A 53 -25.70 33.38 -19.15
CA VAL A 53 -26.22 33.65 -17.81
C VAL A 53 -25.75 35.04 -17.39
N GLY A 54 -26.68 36.00 -17.35
CA GLY A 54 -26.40 37.41 -17.05
C GLY A 54 -27.39 38.01 -16.05
N PHE A 55 -27.31 39.33 -15.86
CA PHE A 55 -28.18 40.15 -15.00
C PHE A 55 -28.22 39.69 -13.54
N ASP A 56 -27.06 39.23 -13.04
CA ASP A 56 -26.88 38.66 -11.71
C ASP A 56 -27.77 37.41 -11.48
N ALA A 57 -28.25 36.78 -12.56
CA ALA A 57 -28.99 35.53 -12.49
C ALA A 57 -28.07 34.35 -12.15
N THR A 58 -28.66 33.36 -11.48
CA THR A 58 -28.05 32.06 -11.23
C THR A 58 -28.71 30.98 -12.08
N LEU A 59 -27.92 30.23 -12.85
CA LEU A 59 -28.35 28.97 -13.45
C LEU A 59 -28.00 27.84 -12.47
N THR A 60 -29.02 27.22 -11.88
CA THR A 60 -28.88 26.03 -11.03
C THR A 60 -29.20 24.80 -11.87
N ILE A 61 -28.34 23.79 -11.83
CA ILE A 61 -28.53 22.52 -12.55
C ILE A 61 -28.56 21.41 -11.51
N GLU A 62 -29.65 20.64 -11.48
CA GLU A 62 -29.85 19.54 -10.54
C GLU A 62 -28.99 18.31 -10.94
N PRO A 63 -28.65 17.42 -9.99
CA PRO A 63 -28.01 16.13 -10.27
C PRO A 63 -28.74 15.32 -11.36
N GLY A 64 -27.98 14.56 -12.15
CA GLY A 64 -28.51 13.68 -13.20
C GLY A 64 -28.99 14.39 -14.48
N VAL A 65 -28.84 15.72 -14.57
CA VAL A 65 -29.17 16.48 -15.77
C VAL A 65 -28.11 16.25 -16.87
N GLU A 66 -28.59 15.86 -18.05
CA GLU A 66 -27.80 15.79 -19.29
C GLU A 66 -28.05 17.06 -20.12
N VAL A 67 -26.98 17.71 -20.55
CA VAL A 67 -26.96 18.92 -21.37
C VAL A 67 -26.23 18.61 -22.67
N ARG A 68 -27.00 18.48 -23.76
CA ARG A 68 -26.49 18.24 -25.11
C ARG A 68 -26.35 19.56 -25.86
N ILE A 69 -25.18 19.86 -26.40
CA ILE A 69 -24.88 21.17 -26.98
C ILE A 69 -24.64 21.05 -28.49
N ASP A 70 -25.38 21.83 -29.29
CA ASP A 70 -25.22 21.83 -30.74
C ASP A 70 -23.82 22.33 -31.16
N PRO A 71 -23.29 21.82 -32.30
CA PRO A 71 -21.95 22.18 -32.73
C PRO A 71 -21.69 23.69 -32.86
N GLY A 72 -20.55 24.14 -32.35
CA GLY A 72 -20.12 25.53 -32.35
C GLY A 72 -20.83 26.44 -31.35
N LEU A 73 -21.66 25.90 -30.45
CA LEU A 73 -22.31 26.65 -29.36
C LEU A 73 -21.56 26.49 -28.04
N GLY A 74 -21.90 27.31 -27.03
CA GLY A 74 -21.31 27.21 -25.70
C GLY A 74 -22.18 27.85 -24.63
N ILE A 75 -21.71 27.77 -23.38
CA ILE A 75 -22.38 28.34 -22.21
C ILE A 75 -21.47 29.42 -21.63
N GLN A 76 -21.97 30.65 -21.50
CA GLN A 76 -21.22 31.77 -20.95
C GLN A 76 -21.84 32.25 -19.64
N ILE A 77 -21.03 32.37 -18.59
CA ILE A 77 -21.41 32.83 -17.26
C ILE A 77 -20.84 34.22 -17.03
N GLY A 78 -21.74 35.18 -16.80
CA GLY A 78 -21.44 36.61 -16.82
C GLY A 78 -21.18 37.14 -18.24
N SER A 79 -21.50 38.41 -18.49
CA SER A 79 -21.22 39.03 -19.78
C SER A 79 -20.69 40.47 -19.60
N PRO A 80 -19.41 40.72 -19.94
CA PRO A 80 -18.84 42.06 -19.89
C PRO A 80 -19.45 43.01 -20.94
N ASP A 81 -20.15 42.50 -21.96
CA ASP A 81 -20.74 43.26 -23.07
C ASP A 81 -22.14 43.82 -22.80
N GLY A 82 -22.46 44.06 -21.52
CA GLY A 82 -23.66 44.80 -21.12
C GLY A 82 -24.81 43.96 -20.55
N PHE A 83 -24.63 42.65 -20.34
CA PHE A 83 -25.60 41.83 -19.60
C PHE A 83 -25.24 41.65 -18.11
N GLY A 84 -24.10 42.14 -17.63
CA GLY A 84 -23.78 42.16 -16.18
C GLY A 84 -23.26 40.82 -15.64
N GLY A 85 -23.29 40.65 -14.32
CA GLY A 85 -22.79 39.44 -13.67
C GLY A 85 -23.69 38.23 -13.88
N GLY A 86 -23.21 37.05 -13.48
CA GLY A 86 -23.98 35.80 -13.53
C GLY A 86 -23.29 34.70 -12.75
N ALA A 87 -24.04 33.67 -12.34
CA ALA A 87 -23.52 32.52 -11.61
C ALA A 87 -24.04 31.21 -12.19
N MET A 88 -23.23 30.15 -12.09
CA MET A 88 -23.67 28.78 -12.36
C MET A 88 -23.43 27.94 -11.11
N VAL A 89 -24.46 27.23 -10.68
CA VAL A 89 -24.38 26.24 -9.60
C VAL A 89 -24.76 24.90 -10.19
N ALA A 90 -23.76 24.14 -10.63
CA ALA A 90 -23.94 22.76 -11.09
C ALA A 90 -23.26 21.84 -10.07
N ILE A 91 -24.08 21.17 -9.25
CA ILE A 91 -23.63 20.26 -8.21
C ILE A 91 -24.35 18.94 -8.46
N GLY A 92 -23.66 18.00 -9.11
CA GLY A 92 -24.11 16.62 -9.28
C GLY A 92 -23.75 15.75 -8.08
N THR A 93 -23.91 14.44 -8.25
CA THR A 93 -23.38 13.43 -7.32
C THR A 93 -22.56 12.39 -8.09
N VAL A 94 -21.87 11.48 -7.40
CA VAL A 94 -21.13 10.38 -8.03
C VAL A 94 -22.06 9.49 -8.88
N LEU A 95 -23.25 9.17 -8.35
CA LEU A 95 -24.26 8.34 -9.02
C LEU A 95 -25.03 9.10 -10.12
N ASP A 96 -25.31 10.39 -9.91
CA ASP A 96 -26.07 11.24 -10.82
C ASP A 96 -25.24 12.47 -11.24
N PRO A 97 -24.19 12.28 -12.04
CA PRO A 97 -23.37 13.39 -12.50
C PRO A 97 -24.15 14.27 -13.48
N ILE A 98 -23.83 15.58 -13.47
CA ILE A 98 -24.34 16.50 -14.48
C ILE A 98 -23.46 16.36 -15.73
N VAL A 99 -24.04 15.99 -16.88
CA VAL A 99 -23.27 15.70 -18.09
C VAL A 99 -23.42 16.83 -19.12
N PHE A 100 -22.31 17.45 -19.51
CA PHE A 100 -22.23 18.39 -20.64
C PHE A 100 -21.54 17.71 -21.83
N THR A 101 -22.28 17.47 -22.90
CA THR A 101 -21.81 16.69 -24.06
C THR A 101 -22.32 17.27 -25.40
N SER A 102 -21.86 16.69 -26.51
CA SER A 102 -22.27 17.05 -27.88
C SER A 102 -23.69 16.56 -28.19
N SER A 103 -24.48 17.32 -28.94
CA SER A 103 -25.79 16.84 -29.46
C SER A 103 -25.67 15.99 -30.73
N VAL A 104 -24.47 15.74 -31.24
CA VAL A 104 -24.25 14.97 -32.47
C VAL A 104 -24.55 13.48 -32.24
N GLU A 105 -25.59 12.96 -32.91
CA GLU A 105 -25.97 11.55 -32.89
C GLU A 105 -25.55 10.76 -34.14
N THR A 106 -25.48 9.43 -34.04
CA THR A 106 -25.08 8.52 -35.13
C THR A 106 -25.88 8.73 -36.42
N PRO A 107 -25.23 8.76 -37.62
CA PRO A 107 -23.89 8.24 -37.91
C PRO A 107 -22.74 9.20 -37.60
N GLY A 108 -23.00 10.39 -37.03
CA GLY A 108 -21.97 11.23 -36.43
C GLY A 108 -21.67 10.73 -35.02
N THR A 109 -20.48 10.17 -34.78
CA THR A 109 -19.99 9.98 -33.40
C THR A 109 -19.50 11.33 -32.86
N PRO A 110 -19.84 11.72 -31.61
CA PRO A 110 -19.30 12.90 -30.97
C PRO A 110 -17.78 13.01 -31.15
N ALA A 111 -17.32 14.19 -31.54
CA ALA A 111 -15.91 14.45 -31.81
C ALA A 111 -15.37 15.56 -30.89
N PRO A 112 -14.10 15.45 -30.45
CA PRO A 112 -13.46 16.54 -29.71
C PRO A 112 -13.55 17.87 -30.47
N GLY A 113 -14.16 18.88 -29.86
CA GLY A 113 -14.35 20.21 -30.45
C GLY A 113 -15.69 20.44 -31.13
N ASP A 114 -16.64 19.52 -30.99
CA ASP A 114 -18.00 19.70 -31.52
C ASP A 114 -18.61 21.00 -31.00
N TRP A 115 -18.54 21.27 -29.70
CA TRP A 115 -19.03 22.50 -29.07
C TRP A 115 -17.90 23.31 -28.43
N ASN A 116 -18.15 24.59 -28.13
CA ASN A 116 -17.10 25.55 -27.79
C ASN A 116 -16.51 25.34 -26.39
N SER A 117 -17.25 25.71 -25.35
CA SER A 117 -16.80 25.70 -23.95
C SER A 117 -17.90 26.13 -22.97
N ILE A 118 -17.70 25.85 -21.69
CA ILE A 118 -18.32 26.57 -20.56
C ILE A 118 -17.34 27.70 -20.17
N THR A 119 -17.74 28.96 -20.28
CA THR A 119 -16.88 30.12 -20.02
C THR A 119 -17.36 30.93 -18.82
N PHE A 120 -16.55 31.03 -17.77
CA PHE A 120 -16.68 31.97 -16.67
C PHE A 120 -15.91 33.25 -16.99
N THR A 121 -16.63 34.34 -17.23
CA THR A 121 -16.02 35.65 -17.55
C THR A 121 -15.61 36.40 -16.28
N ASN A 122 -14.95 37.55 -16.44
CA ASN A 122 -14.46 38.36 -15.32
C ASN A 122 -15.55 39.05 -14.48
N VAL A 123 -16.82 38.85 -14.84
CA VAL A 123 -17.99 39.30 -14.09
C VAL A 123 -18.83 38.11 -13.62
N ALA A 124 -18.37 36.87 -13.82
CA ALA A 124 -18.96 35.70 -13.18
C ALA A 124 -18.79 35.81 -11.66
N ALA A 125 -19.77 35.30 -10.90
CA ALA A 125 -19.68 35.27 -9.45
C ALA A 125 -18.59 34.29 -9.02
N ASP A 126 -17.53 34.79 -8.38
CA ASP A 126 -16.47 33.97 -7.81
C ASP A 126 -17.02 33.07 -6.70
N ALA A 127 -16.44 31.87 -6.57
CA ALA A 127 -16.77 30.98 -5.47
C ALA A 127 -16.27 31.56 -4.13
N VAL A 128 -17.12 31.46 -3.10
CA VAL A 128 -16.76 31.69 -1.71
C VAL A 128 -16.65 30.33 -1.04
N TYR A 129 -15.52 30.09 -0.39
CA TYR A 129 -15.21 28.83 0.26
C TYR A 129 -14.59 29.10 1.64
N SER A 130 -14.98 28.33 2.66
CA SER A 130 -14.47 28.45 4.02
C SER A 130 -14.16 27.08 4.59
N GLY A 131 -12.93 26.92 5.10
CA GLY A 131 -12.55 25.75 5.91
C GLY A 131 -12.65 24.38 5.24
N GLY A 132 -12.73 24.28 3.92
CA GLY A 132 -13.00 22.99 3.28
C GLY A 132 -14.32 22.92 2.50
N VAL A 133 -15.17 23.95 2.60
CA VAL A 133 -16.55 23.87 2.12
C VAL A 133 -16.94 25.05 1.23
N TYR A 134 -17.57 24.74 0.09
CA TYR A 134 -18.16 25.73 -0.82
C TYR A 134 -19.42 26.35 -0.20
N MET A 135 -19.53 27.67 -0.27
CA MET A 135 -20.60 28.42 0.38
C MET A 135 -21.55 29.10 -0.60
N SER A 136 -21.02 29.67 -1.70
CA SER A 136 -21.79 30.42 -2.69
C SER A 136 -20.93 30.76 -3.91
N GLY A 137 -21.53 31.28 -4.98
CA GLY A 137 -20.83 31.71 -6.20
C GLY A 137 -20.87 30.66 -7.30
N SER A 138 -19.97 30.74 -8.28
CA SER A 138 -19.97 29.78 -9.39
C SER A 138 -19.24 28.48 -9.03
N THR A 139 -19.81 27.33 -9.38
CA THR A 139 -19.20 26.02 -9.13
C THR A 139 -19.62 24.96 -10.14
N LEU A 140 -18.68 24.04 -10.41
CA LEU A 140 -18.95 22.73 -11.01
C LEU A 140 -18.48 21.67 -10.02
N GLN A 141 -19.39 20.80 -9.59
CA GLN A 141 -19.10 19.66 -8.71
C GLN A 141 -19.74 18.41 -9.28
N HIS A 142 -19.03 17.28 -9.32
CA HIS A 142 -19.52 16.02 -9.90
C HIS A 142 -20.12 16.19 -11.31
N CYS A 143 -19.45 17.00 -12.14
CA CYS A 143 -19.86 17.26 -13.52
C CYS A 143 -18.97 16.48 -14.50
N ILE A 144 -19.56 15.97 -15.58
CA ILE A 144 -18.84 15.42 -16.74
C ILE A 144 -18.86 16.47 -17.85
N VAL A 145 -17.70 16.83 -18.41
CA VAL A 145 -17.57 17.74 -19.55
C VAL A 145 -16.77 17.06 -20.65
N GLU A 146 -17.41 16.77 -21.78
CA GLU A 146 -16.79 16.01 -22.87
C GLU A 146 -17.08 16.56 -24.27
N TYR A 147 -16.14 16.28 -25.18
CA TYR A 147 -16.19 16.65 -26.60
C TYR A 147 -16.24 18.17 -26.91
N ALA A 148 -15.86 19.01 -25.95
CA ALA A 148 -15.74 20.45 -26.11
C ALA A 148 -14.44 20.86 -26.83
N GLY A 149 -14.26 22.17 -27.01
CA GLY A 149 -13.03 22.77 -27.51
C GLY A 149 -13.12 23.44 -28.89
N GLY A 150 -14.33 23.67 -29.41
CA GLY A 150 -14.56 24.38 -30.68
C GLY A 150 -14.26 25.89 -30.66
N GLY A 151 -13.94 26.47 -29.48
CA GLY A 151 -13.70 27.90 -29.28
C GLY A 151 -12.43 28.48 -29.94
N GLY A 152 -12.09 29.74 -29.68
CA GLY A 152 -10.87 30.41 -30.22
C GLY A 152 -9.61 30.09 -29.41
N ALA A 153 -8.39 30.21 -29.97
CA ALA A 153 -7.12 29.60 -29.49
C ALA A 153 -6.71 29.74 -27.99
N SER A 154 -7.39 30.54 -27.19
CA SER A 154 -7.15 30.74 -25.75
C SER A 154 -8.38 30.36 -24.92
N THR A 155 -8.87 29.15 -25.12
CA THR A 155 -10.02 28.58 -24.40
C THR A 155 -9.75 27.12 -24.05
N GLY A 156 -10.45 26.62 -23.04
CA GLY A 156 -10.54 25.20 -22.68
C GLY A 156 -11.98 24.69 -22.78
N ALA A 157 -12.23 23.43 -22.38
CA ALA A 157 -13.58 22.91 -22.20
C ALA A 157 -14.32 23.70 -21.11
N VAL A 158 -13.62 23.95 -20.00
CA VAL A 158 -13.96 24.95 -18.99
C VAL A 158 -12.96 26.10 -19.11
N THR A 159 -13.45 27.30 -19.42
CA THR A 159 -12.65 28.52 -19.58
C THR A 159 -12.94 29.48 -18.43
N ILE A 160 -11.89 29.95 -17.77
CA ILE A 160 -11.95 30.88 -16.64
C ILE A 160 -11.14 32.12 -17.04
N ASP A 161 -11.84 33.22 -17.33
CA ASP A 161 -11.23 34.51 -17.64
C ASP A 161 -11.45 35.46 -16.48
N ARG A 162 -10.41 35.66 -15.67
CA ARG A 162 -10.35 36.60 -14.54
C ARG A 162 -11.51 36.46 -13.55
N SER A 163 -11.91 35.22 -13.28
CA SER A 163 -12.83 34.82 -12.20
C SER A 163 -12.29 33.58 -11.49
N SER A 164 -12.96 33.10 -10.45
CA SER A 164 -12.52 31.97 -9.63
C SER A 164 -13.68 31.05 -9.25
N PRO A 165 -14.27 30.29 -10.20
CA PRO A 165 -15.22 29.24 -9.85
C PRO A 165 -14.54 28.12 -9.06
N TYR A 166 -15.33 27.40 -8.25
CA TYR A 166 -14.87 26.20 -7.55
C TYR A 166 -15.13 24.96 -8.39
N LEU A 167 -14.07 24.21 -8.71
CA LEU A 167 -14.12 22.97 -9.48
C LEU A 167 -13.72 21.82 -8.57
N ASP A 168 -14.66 20.90 -8.31
CA ASP A 168 -14.42 19.71 -7.48
C ASP A 168 -15.01 18.45 -8.09
N SER A 169 -14.33 17.31 -7.98
CA SER A 169 -14.90 15.99 -8.33
C SER A 169 -15.46 15.88 -9.77
N CYS A 170 -14.94 16.68 -10.71
CA CYS A 170 -15.42 16.71 -12.10
C CYS A 170 -14.62 15.78 -13.01
N VAL A 171 -15.25 15.20 -14.04
CA VAL A 171 -14.58 14.48 -15.13
C VAL A 171 -14.58 15.36 -16.38
N ILE A 172 -13.40 15.77 -16.85
CA ILE A 172 -13.24 16.62 -18.03
C ILE A 172 -12.41 15.87 -19.06
N ARG A 173 -13.05 15.36 -20.12
CA ARG A 173 -12.41 14.38 -21.03
C ARG A 173 -12.70 14.54 -22.51
N TYR A 174 -11.84 13.98 -23.36
CA TYR A 174 -12.02 13.92 -24.81
C TYR A 174 -12.24 15.30 -25.47
N ASN A 175 -11.62 16.34 -24.93
CA ASN A 175 -11.73 17.69 -25.47
C ASN A 175 -10.59 18.00 -26.44
N SER A 176 -10.85 18.83 -27.45
CA SER A 176 -9.85 19.27 -28.45
C SER A 176 -8.95 20.42 -27.97
N ARG A 177 -9.02 20.71 -26.67
CA ARG A 177 -8.43 21.84 -25.96
C ARG A 177 -8.15 21.45 -24.52
N PRO A 178 -7.46 22.31 -23.74
CA PRO A 178 -7.30 22.11 -22.32
C PRO A 178 -8.63 21.79 -21.66
N GLY A 179 -8.68 20.77 -20.81
CA GLY A 179 -9.87 20.51 -20.01
C GLY A 179 -10.25 21.76 -19.21
N VAL A 180 -9.27 22.36 -18.54
CA VAL A 180 -9.41 23.66 -17.86
C VAL A 180 -8.41 24.68 -18.42
N TRP A 181 -8.89 25.86 -18.78
CA TRP A 181 -8.05 27.01 -19.12
C TRP A 181 -8.38 28.19 -18.21
N ALA A 182 -7.41 28.67 -17.44
CA ALA A 182 -7.58 29.77 -16.50
C ALA A 182 -6.54 30.88 -16.68
N ASP A 183 -7.00 32.13 -16.83
CA ASP A 183 -6.20 33.34 -16.63
C ASP A 183 -6.75 34.09 -15.41
N LEU A 184 -5.96 34.17 -14.34
CA LEU A 184 -6.40 34.65 -13.03
C LEU A 184 -5.84 36.04 -12.71
N THR A 185 -5.56 36.83 -13.75
CA THR A 185 -5.06 38.20 -13.60
C THR A 185 -6.03 39.08 -12.79
N GLY A 186 -5.66 39.38 -11.55
CA GLY A 186 -6.45 40.20 -10.63
C GLY A 186 -7.63 39.47 -9.99
N SER A 187 -7.65 38.14 -10.04
CA SER A 187 -8.72 37.29 -9.50
C SER A 187 -8.31 36.60 -8.19
N PRO A 188 -9.28 36.10 -7.40
CA PRO A 188 -9.01 35.18 -6.30
C PRO A 188 -8.31 33.89 -6.77
N ALA A 189 -7.82 33.12 -5.81
CA ALA A 189 -7.13 31.87 -6.09
C ALA A 189 -8.08 30.79 -6.62
N LEU A 190 -7.77 30.24 -7.80
CA LEU A 190 -8.39 29.01 -8.29
C LEU A 190 -8.21 27.87 -7.29
N VAL A 191 -9.30 27.13 -7.10
CA VAL A 191 -9.36 25.86 -6.36
C VAL A 191 -9.86 24.79 -7.32
N LEU A 192 -8.97 23.87 -7.66
CA LEU A 192 -9.23 22.73 -8.55
C LEU A 192 -8.91 21.46 -7.76
N THR A 193 -9.93 20.73 -7.34
CA THR A 193 -9.78 19.59 -6.44
C THR A 193 -10.45 18.33 -6.97
N ASN A 194 -9.86 17.17 -6.72
CA ASN A 194 -10.48 15.86 -6.98
C ASN A 194 -11.00 15.64 -8.41
N CYS A 195 -10.53 16.39 -9.40
CA CYS A 195 -11.02 16.31 -10.78
C CYS A 195 -10.21 15.29 -11.60
N ASN A 196 -10.88 14.63 -12.54
CA ASN A 196 -10.29 13.74 -13.54
C ASN A 196 -10.23 14.44 -14.90
N LEU A 197 -9.06 14.90 -15.30
CA LEU A 197 -8.78 15.52 -16.58
C LEU A 197 -8.10 14.50 -17.50
N VAL A 198 -8.87 13.91 -18.42
CA VAL A 198 -8.47 12.68 -19.13
C VAL A 198 -8.54 12.82 -20.65
N GLU A 199 -7.49 12.39 -21.37
CA GLU A 199 -7.45 12.35 -22.84
C GLU A 199 -7.84 13.68 -23.53
N ASN A 200 -7.46 14.81 -22.93
CA ASN A 200 -7.63 16.11 -23.54
C ASN A 200 -6.42 16.44 -24.42
N VAL A 201 -6.69 16.93 -25.63
CA VAL A 201 -5.65 17.13 -26.66
C VAL A 201 -5.58 18.58 -27.05
N HIS A 202 -4.48 19.25 -26.72
CA HIS A 202 -4.21 20.62 -27.16
C HIS A 202 -2.90 20.72 -27.92
N THR A 203 -2.88 21.55 -28.97
CA THR A 203 -1.66 21.82 -29.73
C THR A 203 -0.72 22.83 -29.06
N GLN A 204 -1.17 23.47 -27.96
CA GLN A 204 -0.38 24.41 -27.15
C GLN A 204 -0.31 23.91 -25.69
N GLN A 205 -0.16 24.78 -24.70
CA GLN A 205 0.07 24.38 -23.31
C GLN A 205 -1.17 23.78 -22.63
N GLY A 206 -0.94 22.94 -21.61
CA GLY A 206 -1.95 22.51 -20.65
C GLY A 206 -2.99 21.54 -21.21
N GLY A 207 -2.58 20.38 -21.73
CA GLY A 207 -3.52 19.39 -22.29
C GLY A 207 -4.68 19.08 -21.33
N GLY A 208 -4.39 18.76 -20.07
CA GLY A 208 -5.38 18.65 -19.00
C GLY A 208 -5.79 20.03 -18.49
N ALA A 209 -4.86 20.79 -17.89
CA ALA A 209 -5.13 22.13 -17.39
C ALA A 209 -4.02 23.14 -17.72
N TYR A 210 -4.42 24.37 -18.02
CA TYR A 210 -3.56 25.55 -18.12
C TYR A 210 -4.01 26.61 -17.12
N VAL A 211 -3.11 27.08 -16.26
CA VAL A 211 -3.37 28.14 -15.28
C VAL A 211 -2.28 29.21 -15.40
N ALA A 212 -2.71 30.45 -15.63
CA ALA A 212 -1.81 31.59 -15.77
C ALA A 212 -2.15 32.72 -14.80
N ASN A 213 -1.09 33.37 -14.32
CA ASN A 213 -1.15 34.52 -13.41
C ASN A 213 -1.86 34.20 -12.09
N GLY A 214 -1.95 35.19 -11.19
CA GLY A 214 -2.60 35.03 -9.90
C GLY A 214 -1.69 34.45 -8.81
N SER A 215 -2.24 34.29 -7.61
CA SER A 215 -1.52 33.72 -6.48
C SER A 215 -2.41 32.90 -5.56
N GLY A 216 -1.83 31.93 -4.84
CA GLY A 216 -2.53 31.15 -3.82
C GLY A 216 -3.32 29.96 -4.37
N HIS A 217 -3.09 29.57 -5.63
CA HIS A 217 -3.85 28.49 -6.28
C HIS A 217 -3.66 27.17 -5.54
N LYS A 218 -4.76 26.41 -5.43
CA LYS A 218 -4.79 25.08 -4.83
C LYS A 218 -5.23 24.08 -5.88
N ILE A 219 -4.34 23.19 -6.25
CA ILE A 219 -4.57 22.14 -7.24
C ILE A 219 -4.24 20.83 -6.55
N THR A 220 -5.27 20.14 -6.02
CA THR A 220 -5.05 19.00 -5.14
C THR A 220 -5.95 17.80 -5.41
N GLY A 221 -5.44 16.57 -5.30
CA GLY A 221 -6.26 15.36 -5.47
C GLY A 221 -6.69 15.05 -6.89
N ASN A 222 -6.15 15.73 -7.91
CA ASN A 222 -6.63 15.58 -9.29
C ASN A 222 -5.89 14.46 -10.03
N LEU A 223 -6.59 13.80 -10.96
CA LEU A 223 -6.02 12.90 -11.95
C LEU A 223 -5.86 13.61 -13.30
N PHE A 224 -4.64 13.64 -13.82
CA PHE A 224 -4.31 14.06 -15.17
C PHE A 224 -3.81 12.84 -15.95
N ASP A 225 -4.66 12.27 -16.82
CA ASP A 225 -4.36 11.01 -17.51
C ASP A 225 -4.42 11.13 -19.04
N GLY A 226 -3.39 10.65 -19.74
CA GLY A 226 -3.38 10.54 -21.19
C GLY A 226 -3.53 11.86 -21.96
N ASN A 227 -3.27 13.02 -21.32
CA ASN A 227 -3.43 14.31 -21.97
C ASN A 227 -2.26 14.63 -22.89
N ILE A 228 -2.53 15.39 -23.96
CA ILE A 228 -1.54 15.77 -24.97
C ILE A 228 -1.43 17.29 -25.04
N GLY A 229 -0.19 17.79 -24.98
CA GLY A 229 0.10 19.23 -24.99
C GLY A 229 1.45 19.60 -25.63
N ASN A 230 1.69 20.89 -25.81
CA ASN A 230 3.01 21.43 -26.15
C ASN A 230 3.89 21.57 -24.92
N ALA A 231 3.35 22.04 -23.79
CA ALA A 231 4.04 22.09 -22.51
C ALA A 231 3.05 21.85 -21.37
N GLY A 232 3.46 21.10 -20.34
CA GLY A 232 2.60 20.71 -19.22
C GLY A 232 1.37 19.96 -19.73
N ALA A 233 1.57 18.81 -20.36
CA ALA A 233 0.46 18.10 -20.99
C ALA A 233 -0.60 17.69 -19.96
N GLY A 234 -0.21 17.31 -18.74
CA GLY A 234 -1.13 17.23 -17.60
C GLY A 234 -1.52 18.63 -17.10
N LEU A 235 -0.59 19.31 -16.42
CA LEU A 235 -0.79 20.64 -15.84
C LEU A 235 0.30 21.64 -16.28
N ALA A 236 -0.13 22.81 -16.74
CA ALA A 236 0.72 23.94 -17.08
C ALA A 236 0.44 25.15 -16.18
N LEU A 237 1.45 25.60 -15.42
CA LEU A 237 1.42 26.82 -14.60
C LEU A 237 2.35 27.89 -15.19
N ASN A 238 1.83 29.11 -15.37
CA ASN A 238 2.58 30.20 -15.98
C ASN A 238 2.44 31.51 -15.19
N ASN A 239 3.56 32.03 -14.67
CA ASN A 239 3.64 33.27 -13.88
C ASN A 239 2.72 33.31 -12.63
N ALA A 240 2.56 32.18 -11.94
CA ALA A 240 1.77 32.08 -10.73
C ALA A 240 2.63 32.15 -9.46
N GLY A 241 2.08 32.70 -8.36
CA GLY A 241 2.78 32.81 -7.07
C GLY A 241 2.11 32.03 -5.94
N GLY A 242 2.87 31.42 -5.03
CA GLY A 242 2.30 30.75 -3.84
C GLY A 242 1.34 29.62 -4.20
N VAL A 243 1.74 28.75 -5.11
CA VAL A 243 0.88 27.67 -5.62
C VAL A 243 1.13 26.39 -4.85
N VAL A 244 0.05 25.69 -4.49
CA VAL A 244 0.08 24.34 -3.93
C VAL A 244 -0.41 23.35 -4.99
N VAL A 245 0.47 22.43 -5.38
CA VAL A 245 0.18 21.27 -6.22
C VAL A 245 0.43 20.04 -5.35
N ALA A 246 -0.64 19.46 -4.80
CA ALA A 246 -0.51 18.39 -3.82
C ALA A 246 -1.39 17.16 -4.10
N SER A 247 -0.87 15.97 -3.87
CA SER A 247 -1.66 14.72 -3.96
C SER A 247 -2.33 14.52 -5.32
N ASN A 248 -1.72 14.97 -6.42
CA ASN A 248 -2.23 14.76 -7.77
C ASN A 248 -1.53 13.56 -8.44
N SER A 249 -2.24 12.91 -9.36
CA SER A 249 -1.72 11.83 -10.19
C SER A 249 -1.58 12.31 -11.63
N PHE A 250 -0.37 12.26 -12.18
CA PHE A 250 -0.05 12.58 -13.58
C PHE A 250 0.37 11.29 -14.29
N ILE A 251 -0.49 10.75 -15.16
CA ILE A 251 -0.30 9.45 -15.80
C ILE A 251 -0.28 9.61 -17.32
N ASP A 252 0.72 9.04 -17.99
CA ASP A 252 0.81 8.90 -19.45
C ASP A 252 0.57 10.20 -20.25
N ASN A 253 0.88 11.36 -19.66
CA ASN A 253 0.72 12.64 -20.34
C ASN A 253 1.89 12.88 -21.30
N ALA A 254 1.60 13.37 -22.51
CA ALA A 254 2.58 13.53 -23.57
C ALA A 254 2.73 14.99 -24.01
N SER A 255 3.91 15.55 -23.75
CA SER A 255 4.30 16.90 -24.13
C SER A 255 5.32 16.89 -25.27
N SER A 256 5.17 17.79 -26.25
CA SER A 256 6.19 17.95 -27.31
C SER A 256 7.36 18.87 -26.91
N ASN A 257 7.30 19.53 -25.75
CA ASN A 257 8.33 20.45 -25.26
C ASN A 257 8.66 20.18 -23.79
N ASN A 258 8.20 21.00 -22.84
CA ASN A 258 8.57 20.87 -21.43
C ASN A 258 7.45 20.27 -20.59
N GLY A 259 7.77 19.41 -19.63
CA GLY A 259 6.82 18.90 -18.63
C GLY A 259 5.75 17.98 -19.22
N GLY A 260 5.96 16.66 -19.15
CA GLY A 260 4.95 15.70 -19.59
C GLY A 260 3.75 15.74 -18.65
N GLY A 261 3.97 15.44 -17.37
CA GLY A 261 2.97 15.61 -16.32
C GLY A 261 2.79 17.08 -15.95
N PHE A 262 3.87 17.74 -15.56
CA PHE A 262 3.82 19.10 -15.00
C PHE A 262 4.81 20.07 -15.65
N TRP A 263 4.35 21.29 -15.96
CA TRP A 263 5.21 22.41 -16.38
C TRP A 263 4.90 23.66 -15.57
N GLY A 264 5.84 24.08 -14.72
CA GLY A 264 5.79 25.36 -14.01
C GLY A 264 6.79 26.35 -14.59
N ASN A 265 6.34 27.49 -15.09
CA ASN A 265 7.19 28.56 -15.62
C ASN A 265 6.94 29.87 -14.89
N GLY A 266 8.00 30.48 -14.35
CA GLY A 266 7.89 31.71 -13.57
C GLY A 266 7.08 31.53 -12.28
N VAL A 267 7.12 30.32 -11.71
CA VAL A 267 6.39 30.00 -10.48
C VAL A 267 7.20 30.42 -9.26
N ASN A 268 6.74 31.48 -8.58
CA ASN A 268 7.40 31.95 -7.36
C ASN A 268 6.75 31.25 -6.17
N THR A 269 7.57 30.60 -5.32
CA THR A 269 7.15 29.78 -4.17
C THR A 269 6.12 28.70 -4.55
N LEU A 270 6.62 27.57 -5.06
CA LEU A 270 5.83 26.38 -5.41
C LEU A 270 5.96 25.34 -4.30
N GLN A 271 4.84 24.81 -3.82
CA GLN A 271 4.78 23.57 -3.03
C GLN A 271 4.27 22.45 -3.93
N PHE A 272 5.16 21.54 -4.30
CA PHE A 272 4.86 20.38 -5.13
C PHE A 272 5.04 19.13 -4.26
N THR A 273 3.95 18.65 -3.64
CA THR A 273 4.03 17.65 -2.56
C THR A 273 3.10 16.45 -2.74
N GLY A 274 3.55 15.23 -2.44
CA GLY A 274 2.66 14.07 -2.43
C GLY A 274 2.12 13.65 -3.81
N ASN A 275 2.72 14.11 -4.92
CA ASN A 275 2.21 13.84 -6.27
C ASN A 275 2.82 12.56 -6.85
N ALA A 276 2.03 11.83 -7.64
CA ALA A 276 2.48 10.70 -8.44
C ALA A 276 2.64 11.11 -9.91
N LEU A 277 3.80 10.84 -10.52
CA LEU A 277 4.12 11.12 -11.92
C LEU A 277 4.58 9.83 -12.60
N THR A 278 3.71 9.21 -13.38
CA THR A 278 3.95 7.89 -13.96
C THR A 278 3.82 7.89 -15.48
N GLY A 279 4.83 7.36 -16.18
CA GLY A 279 4.76 7.12 -17.63
C GLY A 279 4.69 8.39 -18.51
N ASN A 280 4.90 9.58 -17.94
CA ASN A 280 4.78 10.84 -18.70
C ASN A 280 5.98 11.03 -19.64
N SER A 281 5.75 11.73 -20.75
CA SER A 281 6.78 11.98 -21.76
C SER A 281 6.87 13.44 -22.19
N ALA A 282 8.10 13.94 -22.38
CA ALA A 282 8.37 15.31 -22.85
C ALA A 282 9.67 15.40 -23.67
N SER A 283 9.96 16.58 -24.24
CA SER A 283 11.34 16.89 -24.62
C SER A 283 12.22 17.09 -23.39
N SER A 284 11.68 17.69 -22.34
CA SER A 284 12.43 18.14 -21.17
C SER A 284 11.57 18.05 -19.92
N GLY A 285 12.03 17.39 -18.85
CA GLY A 285 11.20 17.14 -17.67
C GLY A 285 10.07 16.17 -18.01
N GLY A 286 10.41 14.90 -18.28
CA GLY A 286 9.45 13.87 -18.67
C GLY A 286 8.28 13.78 -17.69
N GLY A 287 8.59 13.67 -16.40
CA GLY A 287 7.61 13.86 -15.32
C GLY A 287 7.27 15.34 -15.15
N ALA A 288 8.25 16.14 -14.71
CA ALA A 288 8.03 17.55 -14.39
C ALA A 288 9.17 18.48 -14.86
N PHE A 289 8.78 19.67 -15.30
CA PHE A 289 9.67 20.81 -15.52
C PHE A 289 9.26 21.96 -14.60
N ILE A 290 10.18 22.46 -13.78
CA ILE A 290 9.94 23.53 -12.81
C ILE A 290 10.92 24.66 -13.05
N SER A 291 10.43 25.87 -13.31
CA SER A 291 11.22 27.10 -13.37
C SER A 291 10.65 28.15 -12.42
N GLY A 292 11.43 28.47 -11.38
CA GLY A 292 10.97 29.26 -10.23
C GLY A 292 12.09 29.56 -9.22
N THR A 293 11.88 30.51 -8.31
CA THR A 293 12.97 31.06 -7.47
C THR A 293 13.24 30.32 -6.16
N THR A 294 12.31 29.48 -5.69
CA THR A 294 12.40 28.69 -4.43
C THR A 294 11.34 27.55 -4.41
N PRO A 295 11.44 26.51 -5.25
CA PRO A 295 10.49 25.40 -5.21
C PRO A 295 10.78 24.46 -4.03
N THR A 296 9.73 24.04 -3.33
CA THR A 296 9.72 22.89 -2.40
C THR A 296 9.06 21.72 -3.10
N VAL A 297 9.81 20.63 -3.24
CA VAL A 297 9.39 19.39 -3.89
C VAL A 297 9.56 18.27 -2.87
N SER A 298 8.46 17.78 -2.30
CA SER A 298 8.52 16.76 -1.25
C SER A 298 7.55 15.60 -1.42
N ASP A 299 7.88 14.41 -0.93
CA ASP A 299 6.94 13.28 -0.86
C ASP A 299 6.36 12.86 -2.23
N ASN A 300 7.04 13.17 -3.35
CA ASN A 300 6.54 12.83 -4.67
C ASN A 300 7.14 11.51 -5.18
N THR A 301 6.36 10.79 -5.98
CA THR A 301 6.80 9.59 -6.69
C THR A 301 6.84 9.86 -8.18
N ALA A 302 8.01 9.79 -8.82
CA ALA A 302 8.18 9.91 -10.26
C ALA A 302 8.75 8.61 -10.85
N THR A 303 7.92 7.86 -11.58
CA THR A 303 8.27 6.54 -12.08
C THR A 303 8.08 6.39 -13.60
N GLY A 304 9.10 5.86 -14.28
CA GLY A 304 8.97 5.47 -15.69
C GLY A 304 8.75 6.62 -16.67
N ASN A 305 9.09 7.86 -16.30
CA ASN A 305 8.93 9.02 -17.17
C ASN A 305 10.08 9.14 -18.18
N ALA A 306 9.82 9.74 -19.34
CA ALA A 306 10.76 9.80 -20.45
C ALA A 306 10.96 11.23 -21.01
N ALA A 307 12.22 11.64 -21.18
CA ALA A 307 12.59 12.91 -21.79
C ALA A 307 13.50 12.71 -23.02
N THR A 308 13.16 13.32 -24.16
CA THR A 308 14.05 13.25 -25.35
C THR A 308 15.26 14.17 -25.28
N SER A 309 15.36 15.05 -24.28
CA SER A 309 16.49 15.93 -24.02
C SER A 309 16.97 15.80 -22.58
N ASN A 310 16.47 16.53 -21.59
CA ASN A 310 17.00 16.44 -20.21
C ASN A 310 15.92 16.22 -19.15
N GLY A 311 16.30 15.63 -18.01
CA GLY A 311 15.43 15.43 -16.85
C GLY A 311 14.32 14.44 -17.14
N GLY A 312 14.60 13.14 -17.06
CA GLY A 312 13.59 12.10 -17.30
C GLY A 312 12.45 12.20 -16.27
N GLY A 313 12.79 12.17 -14.97
CA GLY A 313 11.86 12.46 -13.89
C GLY A 313 11.60 13.96 -13.76
N PHE A 314 12.63 14.70 -13.34
CA PHE A 314 12.53 16.14 -13.07
C PHE A 314 13.59 16.96 -13.81
N TRP A 315 13.18 18.12 -14.35
CA TRP A 315 14.08 19.22 -14.67
C TRP A 315 13.71 20.46 -13.86
N ILE A 316 14.59 20.89 -12.97
CA ILE A 316 14.45 22.10 -12.18
C ILE A 316 15.40 23.20 -12.67
N GLN A 317 14.87 24.39 -12.92
CA GLN A 317 15.57 25.64 -13.23
C GLN A 317 15.22 26.68 -12.15
N GLY A 318 15.88 26.60 -11.01
CA GLY A 318 15.59 27.45 -9.86
C GLY A 318 16.76 27.56 -8.89
N ASP A 319 16.70 28.54 -8.00
CA ASP A 319 17.65 28.72 -6.91
C ASP A 319 17.07 28.21 -5.59
N ASN A 320 17.94 27.79 -4.67
CA ASN A 320 17.57 27.35 -3.31
C ASN A 320 16.43 26.32 -3.31
N VAL A 321 16.57 25.29 -4.15
CA VAL A 321 15.61 24.19 -4.24
C VAL A 321 15.59 23.43 -2.91
N GLN A 322 14.42 23.03 -2.43
CA GLN A 322 14.28 22.03 -1.36
C GLN A 322 13.64 20.79 -1.99
N PHE A 323 14.38 19.69 -2.05
CA PHE A 323 13.96 18.44 -2.69
C PHE A 323 14.08 17.31 -1.67
N GLU A 324 12.97 16.94 -1.05
CA GLU A 324 12.95 16.16 0.21
C GLU A 324 12.05 14.92 0.10
N ASP A 325 12.51 13.75 0.54
CA ASP A 325 11.67 12.54 0.71
C ASP A 325 10.92 12.12 -0.57
N ASN A 326 11.53 12.29 -1.74
CA ASN A 326 10.93 11.89 -3.02
C ASN A 326 11.48 10.53 -3.51
N VAL A 327 10.65 9.80 -4.25
CA VAL A 327 11.01 8.56 -4.94
C VAL A 327 11.06 8.80 -6.45
N VAL A 328 12.24 8.70 -7.07
CA VAL A 328 12.49 8.95 -8.50
C VAL A 328 13.07 7.71 -9.15
N THR A 329 12.23 6.90 -9.79
CA THR A 329 12.61 5.55 -10.24
C THR A 329 12.37 5.23 -11.71
N GLY A 330 13.29 4.53 -12.37
CA GLY A 330 13.07 4.02 -13.72
C GLY A 330 12.88 5.07 -14.81
N ASN A 331 13.29 6.32 -14.58
CA ASN A 331 13.10 7.42 -15.52
C ASN A 331 14.22 7.47 -16.56
N THR A 332 13.91 7.97 -17.77
CA THR A 332 14.83 7.94 -18.90
C THR A 332 15.02 9.31 -19.56
N SER A 333 16.26 9.62 -19.94
CA SER A 333 16.61 10.83 -20.68
C SER A 333 17.57 10.52 -21.83
N ASN A 334 17.38 11.13 -23.01
CA ASN A 334 18.35 10.96 -24.11
C ASN A 334 19.59 11.87 -23.98
N SER A 335 19.63 12.79 -23.02
CA SER A 335 20.79 13.65 -22.74
C SER A 335 21.19 13.56 -21.26
N THR A 336 20.76 14.49 -20.41
CA THR A 336 21.31 14.60 -19.05
C THR A 336 20.24 14.46 -17.96
N GLY A 337 20.57 13.75 -16.87
CA GLY A 337 19.72 13.60 -15.69
C GLY A 337 18.54 12.68 -15.95
N GLY A 338 18.78 11.37 -15.91
CA GLY A 338 17.73 10.36 -16.09
C GLY A 338 16.65 10.50 -15.02
N GLY A 339 17.07 10.57 -13.76
CA GLY A 339 16.20 10.90 -12.64
C GLY A 339 15.95 12.40 -12.56
N ILE A 340 16.98 13.16 -12.15
CA ILE A 340 16.84 14.59 -11.82
C ILE A 340 17.93 15.40 -12.51
N LEU A 341 17.53 16.50 -13.15
CA LEU A 341 18.45 17.56 -13.55
C LEU A 341 18.08 18.88 -12.88
N HIS A 342 19.00 19.42 -12.09
CA HIS A 342 18.91 20.76 -11.54
C HIS A 342 19.96 21.70 -12.12
N ASN A 343 19.49 22.85 -12.61
CA ASN A 343 20.34 23.93 -13.11
C ASN A 343 19.95 25.27 -12.46
N GLY A 344 20.67 25.65 -11.41
CA GLY A 344 20.47 26.88 -10.64
C GLY A 344 21.77 27.64 -10.37
N GLY A 345 21.68 28.92 -10.01
CA GLY A 345 22.85 29.71 -9.60
C GLY A 345 23.32 29.37 -8.19
N ASN A 346 22.39 29.22 -7.24
CA ASN A 346 22.73 29.01 -5.81
C ASN A 346 22.63 27.57 -5.31
N GLY A 347 22.20 26.61 -6.13
CA GLY A 347 22.04 25.21 -5.71
C GLY A 347 20.78 24.97 -4.87
N GLY A 348 20.86 24.06 -3.89
CA GLY A 348 19.71 23.62 -3.08
C GLY A 348 20.04 22.47 -2.13
N THR A 349 19.02 22.03 -1.40
CA THR A 349 19.06 20.90 -0.46
C THR A 349 18.31 19.71 -1.06
N TYR A 350 18.96 18.55 -1.01
CA TYR A 350 18.46 17.26 -1.47
C TYR A 350 18.54 16.29 -0.29
N GLN A 351 17.41 15.91 0.30
CA GLN A 351 17.39 15.13 1.52
C GLN A 351 16.43 13.94 1.47
N GLY A 352 16.83 12.78 1.99
CA GLY A 352 15.91 11.64 2.17
C GLY A 352 15.33 11.04 0.88
N ASN A 353 15.89 11.36 -0.29
CA ASN A 353 15.34 10.91 -1.56
C ASN A 353 15.86 9.54 -1.96
N THR A 354 15.00 8.73 -2.59
CA THR A 354 15.37 7.51 -3.30
C THR A 354 15.40 7.77 -4.81
N ILE A 355 16.55 7.66 -5.44
CA ILE A 355 16.78 7.92 -6.86
C ILE A 355 17.37 6.65 -7.49
N SER A 356 16.54 5.82 -8.13
CA SER A 356 16.99 4.49 -8.54
C SER A 356 16.60 4.03 -9.94
N GLY A 357 17.46 3.25 -10.60
CA GLY A 357 17.16 2.63 -11.89
C GLY A 357 16.96 3.62 -13.04
N ASN A 358 17.48 4.85 -12.91
CA ASN A 358 17.28 5.89 -13.92
C ASN A 358 18.41 5.88 -14.97
N THR A 359 18.06 6.18 -16.22
CA THR A 359 18.99 6.07 -17.36
C THR A 359 19.10 7.36 -18.14
N ALA A 360 20.33 7.80 -18.43
CA ALA A 360 20.58 8.91 -19.34
C ALA A 360 21.77 8.69 -20.27
N SER A 361 22.03 9.62 -21.19
CA SER A 361 23.30 9.66 -21.94
C SER A 361 24.44 10.17 -21.05
N SER A 362 24.14 11.10 -20.15
CA SER A 362 25.06 11.65 -19.14
C SER A 362 24.30 11.78 -17.82
N VAL A 363 24.85 11.28 -16.73
CA VAL A 363 24.24 11.30 -15.38
C VAL A 363 22.87 10.60 -15.31
N GLY A 364 22.88 9.33 -14.90
CA GLY A 364 21.66 8.54 -14.74
C GLY A 364 20.78 9.05 -13.61
N GLY A 365 21.37 9.28 -12.43
CA GLY A 365 20.65 9.70 -11.22
C GLY A 365 20.45 11.21 -11.12
N LEU A 366 21.25 11.86 -10.27
CA LEU A 366 21.12 13.26 -9.87
C LEU A 366 22.22 14.14 -10.48
N TYR A 367 21.81 15.10 -11.31
CA TYR A 367 22.66 16.20 -11.78
C TYR A 367 22.33 17.48 -11.01
N VAL A 368 23.34 18.14 -10.41
CA VAL A 368 23.18 19.46 -9.78
C VAL A 368 24.26 20.42 -10.24
N ASN A 369 23.82 21.58 -10.77
CA ASN A 369 24.66 22.73 -11.01
C ASN A 369 24.25 23.87 -10.07
N GLY A 370 25.17 24.34 -9.22
CA GLY A 370 24.92 25.44 -8.28
C GLY A 370 26.07 25.68 -7.28
N ILE A 371 26.07 26.84 -6.62
CA ILE A 371 27.14 27.26 -5.70
C ILE A 371 27.10 26.53 -4.34
N ASN A 372 25.91 26.41 -3.72
CA ASN A 372 25.72 25.78 -2.41
C ASN A 372 24.81 24.56 -2.56
N ILE A 373 25.35 23.38 -2.33
CA ILE A 373 24.63 22.13 -2.54
C ILE A 373 24.75 21.28 -1.28
N ASP A 374 23.61 20.92 -0.70
CA ASP A 374 23.52 19.99 0.42
C ASP A 374 22.81 18.72 -0.08
N VAL A 375 23.47 17.57 0.02
CA VAL A 375 22.95 16.26 -0.36
C VAL A 375 23.10 15.35 0.85
N VAL A 376 21.98 15.05 1.53
CA VAL A 376 21.98 14.42 2.86
C VAL A 376 21.02 13.24 2.93
N GLY A 377 21.48 12.05 3.33
CA GLY A 377 20.56 10.95 3.62
C GLY A 377 19.82 10.39 2.40
N ASN A 378 20.38 10.48 1.19
CA ASN A 378 19.73 10.00 -0.04
C ASN A 378 20.23 8.61 -0.42
N GLU A 379 19.39 7.84 -1.10
CA GLU A 379 19.72 6.58 -1.76
C GLU A 379 19.76 6.78 -3.27
N MET A 380 20.92 6.58 -3.90
CA MET A 380 21.12 6.75 -5.35
C MET A 380 21.61 5.44 -5.94
N ASN A 381 20.68 4.58 -6.37
CA ASN A 381 20.99 3.17 -6.65
C ASN A 381 20.74 2.77 -8.10
N ASP A 382 21.58 1.93 -8.71
CA ASP A 382 21.34 1.32 -10.02
C ASP A 382 21.09 2.32 -11.18
N ASN A 383 21.63 3.54 -11.09
CA ASN A 383 21.46 4.53 -12.15
C ASN A 383 22.54 4.38 -13.23
N THR A 384 22.18 4.60 -14.49
CA THR A 384 23.07 4.32 -15.63
C THR A 384 23.26 5.53 -16.55
N ALA A 385 24.51 5.88 -16.84
CA ALA A 385 24.88 6.78 -17.93
C ALA A 385 25.43 5.99 -19.14
N THR A 386 24.76 6.09 -20.29
CA THR A 386 25.00 5.22 -21.47
C THR A 386 25.80 5.89 -22.59
N GLY A 387 25.94 7.21 -22.55
CA GLY A 387 26.61 7.98 -23.60
C GLY A 387 28.13 7.86 -23.54
N SER A 388 28.78 7.88 -24.70
CA SER A 388 30.24 7.98 -24.79
C SER A 388 30.73 9.27 -24.11
N GLY A 389 31.66 9.18 -23.16
CA GLY A 389 32.04 10.28 -22.28
C GLY A 389 30.98 10.66 -21.24
N GLY A 390 30.07 9.74 -20.91
CA GLY A 390 29.13 9.89 -19.80
C GLY A 390 29.87 10.11 -18.47
N VAL A 391 29.19 10.76 -17.53
CA VAL A 391 29.75 11.03 -16.20
C VAL A 391 28.71 10.72 -15.13
N GLY A 392 29.17 10.36 -13.92
CA GLY A 392 28.36 10.37 -12.70
C GLY A 392 27.11 9.48 -12.80
N GLY A 393 27.26 8.16 -12.84
CA GLY A 393 26.12 7.24 -12.96
C GLY A 393 25.04 7.54 -11.91
N GLY A 394 25.44 7.70 -10.65
CA GLY A 394 24.60 8.10 -9.53
C GLY A 394 24.47 9.62 -9.36
N PHE A 395 25.59 10.32 -9.16
CA PHE A 395 25.61 11.75 -8.82
C PHE A 395 26.65 12.54 -9.62
N TYR A 396 26.26 13.74 -10.08
CA TYR A 396 27.17 14.72 -10.65
C TYR A 396 26.92 16.13 -10.12
N ALA A 397 27.98 16.73 -9.57
CA ALA A 397 27.99 18.13 -9.13
C ALA A 397 28.94 18.99 -9.96
N THR A 398 28.49 20.20 -10.32
CA THR A 398 29.33 21.21 -10.98
C THR A 398 29.10 22.61 -10.42
N ASN A 399 30.14 23.45 -10.47
CA ASN A 399 30.19 24.80 -9.89
C ASN A 399 29.94 24.87 -8.36
N ALA A 400 30.09 23.73 -7.68
CA ALA A 400 29.84 23.59 -6.25
C ALA A 400 30.97 24.20 -5.42
N ALA A 401 30.85 25.48 -5.07
CA ALA A 401 31.82 26.15 -4.21
C ALA A 401 31.72 25.67 -2.75
N ASN A 402 30.53 25.23 -2.33
CA ASN A 402 30.26 24.60 -1.05
C ASN A 402 29.37 23.39 -1.29
N LEU A 403 29.92 22.18 -1.13
CA LEU A 403 29.18 20.92 -1.21
C LEU A 403 29.25 20.22 0.15
N LEU A 404 28.10 19.94 0.74
CA LEU A 404 27.94 18.96 1.80
C LEU A 404 27.29 17.70 1.20
N PHE A 405 28.02 16.60 1.19
CA PHE A 405 27.53 15.30 0.74
C PHE A 405 27.64 14.33 1.91
N SER A 406 26.55 14.07 2.63
CA SER A 406 26.62 13.28 3.88
C SER A 406 25.53 12.23 4.07
N ASN A 407 25.88 11.10 4.67
CA ASN A 407 24.96 10.00 4.99
C ASN A 407 24.18 9.46 3.77
N ASN A 408 24.75 9.57 2.57
CA ASN A 408 24.10 9.06 1.36
C ASN A 408 24.60 7.64 1.05
N THR A 409 23.72 6.84 0.46
CA THR A 409 24.04 5.55 -0.17
C THR A 409 24.07 5.75 -1.68
N VAL A 410 25.18 5.39 -2.33
CA VAL A 410 25.39 5.44 -3.78
C VAL A 410 25.81 4.05 -4.23
N ASP A 411 24.85 3.21 -4.63
CA ASP A 411 25.08 1.78 -4.87
C ASP A 411 24.76 1.34 -6.31
N GLY A 412 25.56 0.45 -6.90
CA GLY A 412 25.19 -0.20 -8.17
C GLY A 412 25.13 0.71 -9.41
N ASN A 413 25.63 1.95 -9.35
CA ASN A 413 25.52 2.88 -10.47
C ASN A 413 26.60 2.62 -11.52
N SER A 414 26.28 2.82 -12.80
CA SER A 414 27.20 2.52 -13.90
C SER A 414 27.31 3.65 -14.93
N VAL A 415 28.49 3.77 -15.52
CA VAL A 415 28.73 4.52 -16.76
C VAL A 415 29.21 3.57 -17.85
N ASP A 416 28.29 3.11 -18.71
CA ASP A 416 28.55 2.07 -19.74
C ASP A 416 29.21 2.62 -21.02
N GLY A 417 29.19 3.94 -21.19
CA GLY A 417 29.78 4.58 -22.35
C GLY A 417 31.30 4.53 -22.35
N THR A 418 31.91 4.39 -23.53
CA THR A 418 33.38 4.45 -23.67
C THR A 418 33.93 5.77 -23.13
N ASN A 419 35.07 5.75 -22.42
CA ASN A 419 35.68 6.92 -21.75
C ASN A 419 34.74 7.56 -20.71
N GLY A 420 33.88 6.75 -20.09
CA GLY A 420 32.95 7.20 -19.07
C GLY A 420 33.57 7.20 -17.68
N ASP A 421 33.35 8.27 -16.93
CA ASP A 421 34.02 8.55 -15.66
C ASP A 421 33.03 8.67 -14.49
N GLY A 422 33.44 8.32 -13.28
CA GLY A 422 32.63 8.54 -12.07
C GLY A 422 31.40 7.64 -12.04
N GLY A 423 31.60 6.33 -11.86
CA GLY A 423 30.52 5.33 -11.85
C GLY A 423 29.43 5.70 -10.84
N GLY A 424 29.83 5.93 -9.59
CA GLY A 424 28.97 6.45 -8.54
C GLY A 424 28.87 7.97 -8.59
N ILE A 425 29.97 8.64 -8.25
CA ILE A 425 30.03 10.09 -8.05
C ILE A 425 31.07 10.73 -8.98
N TYR A 426 30.68 11.79 -9.67
CA TYR A 426 31.61 12.71 -10.32
C TYR A 426 31.42 14.13 -9.76
N HIS A 427 32.48 14.69 -9.19
CA HIS A 427 32.49 16.08 -8.73
C HIS A 427 33.48 16.93 -9.54
N ASN A 428 32.94 17.86 -10.34
CA ASN A 428 33.69 18.72 -11.24
C ASN A 428 33.79 20.16 -10.72
N SER A 429 35.02 20.64 -10.49
CA SER A 429 35.35 22.04 -10.25
C SER A 429 34.85 22.66 -8.93
N GLY A 430 34.71 21.87 -7.86
CA GLY A 430 34.41 22.40 -6.51
C GLY A 430 35.66 22.63 -5.65
N ASN A 431 35.54 23.41 -4.58
CA ASN A 431 36.58 23.52 -3.55
C ASN A 431 35.93 23.34 -2.18
N ASN A 432 36.69 22.87 -1.18
CA ASN A 432 36.23 22.77 0.20
C ASN A 432 34.94 21.94 0.41
N ALA A 433 34.71 20.92 -0.42
CA ALA A 433 33.59 20.01 -0.24
C ALA A 433 33.81 19.06 0.96
N THR A 434 32.71 18.70 1.61
CA THR A 434 32.69 17.72 2.72
C THR A 434 31.93 16.48 2.28
N TYR A 435 32.58 15.31 2.39
CA TYR A 435 31.99 14.00 2.21
C TYR A 435 32.00 13.28 3.56
N ALA A 436 30.84 13.04 4.17
CA ALA A 436 30.77 12.47 5.52
C ALA A 436 29.77 11.32 5.67
N GLY A 437 30.17 10.17 6.20
CA GLY A 437 29.24 9.09 6.54
C GLY A 437 28.56 8.41 5.34
N ASN A 438 29.10 8.56 4.12
CA ASN A 438 28.45 8.01 2.92
C ASN A 438 28.87 6.56 2.67
N VAL A 439 27.98 5.77 2.06
CA VAL A 439 28.26 4.45 1.51
C VAL A 439 28.29 4.58 -0.02
N VAL A 440 29.42 4.26 -0.65
CA VAL A 440 29.60 4.28 -2.11
C VAL A 440 30.06 2.90 -2.54
N SER A 441 29.13 2.09 -3.06
CA SER A 441 29.39 0.68 -3.31
C SER A 441 28.98 0.17 -4.68
N ASN A 442 29.66 -0.87 -5.18
CA ASN A 442 29.27 -1.59 -6.39
C ASN A 442 29.07 -0.70 -7.63
N ASN A 443 29.76 0.45 -7.71
CA ASN A 443 29.64 1.35 -8.84
C ASN A 443 30.73 1.11 -9.88
N ASP A 444 30.38 1.22 -11.16
CA ASP A 444 31.25 0.88 -12.28
C ASP A 444 31.46 2.06 -13.24
N ALA A 445 32.72 2.36 -13.55
CA ALA A 445 33.11 3.30 -14.59
C ALA A 445 33.93 2.61 -15.69
N MET A 446 33.69 2.96 -16.94
CA MET A 446 34.47 2.44 -18.06
C MET A 446 35.89 3.01 -18.17
N ASP A 447 36.19 4.13 -17.51
CA ASP A 447 37.52 4.76 -17.52
C ASP A 447 38.02 5.08 -16.10
N LEU A 448 37.65 6.21 -15.50
CA LEU A 448 38.20 6.66 -14.21
C LEU A 448 37.15 6.73 -13.10
N GLY A 449 37.53 6.42 -11.86
CA GLY A 449 36.71 6.74 -10.69
C GLY A 449 35.44 5.88 -10.58
N GLY A 450 35.57 4.58 -10.34
CA GLY A 450 34.42 3.66 -10.23
C GLY A 450 33.43 4.14 -9.16
N GLY A 451 33.91 4.32 -7.94
CA GLY A 451 33.14 4.91 -6.85
C GLY A 451 33.08 6.43 -6.98
N LEU A 452 34.24 7.08 -6.94
CA LEU A 452 34.32 8.54 -6.94
C LEU A 452 35.40 9.08 -7.89
N LEU A 453 35.05 10.13 -8.63
CA LEU A 453 36.00 11.03 -9.29
C LEU A 453 35.84 12.44 -8.74
N VAL A 454 36.88 12.97 -8.09
CA VAL A 454 36.83 14.29 -7.43
C VAL A 454 37.93 15.21 -7.96
N GLN A 455 37.54 16.44 -8.29
CA GLN A 455 38.42 17.49 -8.79
C GLN A 455 38.35 18.75 -7.92
N GLY A 456 39.47 19.48 -7.82
CA GLY A 456 39.52 20.78 -7.16
C GLY A 456 40.55 20.89 -6.03
N SER A 457 40.16 21.47 -4.90
CA SER A 457 41.05 21.58 -3.73
C SER A 457 40.33 21.69 -2.39
N GLY A 458 40.99 21.25 -1.31
CA GLY A 458 40.55 21.50 0.06
C GLY A 458 39.42 20.58 0.55
N HIS A 459 39.18 19.44 -0.09
CA HIS A 459 38.08 18.54 0.28
C HIS A 459 38.36 17.74 1.56
N ALA A 460 37.32 17.50 2.35
CA ALA A 460 37.37 16.68 3.55
C ALA A 460 36.50 15.43 3.40
N PHE A 461 37.06 14.26 3.73
CA PHE A 461 36.38 12.96 3.72
C PHE A 461 36.43 12.35 5.12
N SER A 462 35.27 12.06 5.70
CA SER A 462 35.19 11.48 7.05
C SER A 462 34.15 10.37 7.17
N GLY A 463 34.52 9.19 7.69
CA GLY A 463 33.54 8.14 7.99
C GLY A 463 32.83 7.54 6.77
N ASN A 464 33.41 7.64 5.57
CA ASN A 464 32.79 7.08 4.35
C ASN A 464 33.23 5.63 4.12
N SER A 465 32.33 4.80 3.58
CA SER A 465 32.58 3.43 3.14
C SER A 465 32.55 3.35 1.61
N ILE A 466 33.67 3.02 0.97
CA ILE A 466 33.86 2.99 -0.48
C ILE A 466 34.23 1.56 -0.88
N LEU A 467 33.24 0.79 -1.32
CA LEU A 467 33.30 -0.67 -1.35
C LEU A 467 33.06 -1.24 -2.75
N ASN A 468 33.87 -2.20 -3.21
CA ASN A 468 33.54 -3.02 -4.39
C ASN A 468 33.23 -2.25 -5.69
N ASN A 469 33.81 -1.08 -5.88
CA ASN A 469 33.62 -0.30 -7.10
C ASN A 469 34.63 -0.72 -8.18
N GLY A 470 34.23 -0.63 -9.45
CA GLY A 470 35.04 -1.01 -10.61
C GLY A 470 35.42 0.19 -11.49
N ALA A 471 36.67 0.22 -11.98
CA ALA A 471 37.08 1.16 -13.01
C ALA A 471 37.87 0.47 -14.13
N GLY A 472 37.50 0.76 -15.39
CA GLY A 472 38.19 0.23 -16.56
C GLY A 472 39.67 0.64 -16.66
N SER A 473 40.04 1.80 -16.12
CA SER A 473 41.43 2.28 -16.06
C SER A 473 41.90 2.49 -14.61
N SER A 474 41.64 3.64 -13.98
CA SER A 474 42.27 3.98 -12.69
C SER A 474 41.33 4.52 -11.62
N GLY A 475 41.70 4.32 -10.36
CA GLY A 475 40.98 4.88 -9.21
C GLY A 475 39.62 4.23 -9.01
N ALA A 476 39.56 2.90 -8.92
CA ALA A 476 38.28 2.20 -8.84
C ALA A 476 37.47 2.59 -7.60
N GLY A 477 38.09 2.67 -6.43
CA GLY A 477 37.48 3.33 -5.28
C GLY A 477 37.40 4.84 -5.50
N VAL A 478 38.57 5.49 -5.59
CA VAL A 478 38.68 6.94 -5.67
C VAL A 478 39.74 7.38 -6.69
N TYR A 479 39.32 8.18 -7.67
CA TYR A 479 40.20 8.97 -8.52
C TYR A 479 40.26 10.42 -8.03
N LEU A 480 41.39 10.79 -7.41
CA LEU A 480 41.62 12.11 -6.82
C LEU A 480 42.47 12.98 -7.74
N ASN A 481 41.81 13.89 -8.44
CA ASN A 481 42.44 15.00 -9.14
C ASN A 481 42.24 16.32 -8.38
N ALA A 482 42.47 16.27 -7.06
CA ALA A 482 42.27 17.39 -6.16
C ALA A 482 43.42 17.56 -5.17
N SER A 483 43.77 18.80 -4.87
CA SER A 483 44.86 19.14 -3.95
C SER A 483 44.38 19.38 -2.51
N ASN A 484 45.26 19.21 -1.53
CA ASN A 484 44.96 19.49 -0.11
C ASN A 484 43.72 18.75 0.42
N THR A 485 43.62 17.45 0.16
CA THR A 485 42.49 16.63 0.65
C THR A 485 42.85 15.93 1.97
N THR A 486 41.88 15.88 2.89
CA THR A 486 42.04 15.24 4.21
C THR A 486 41.07 14.07 4.35
N TRP A 487 41.56 12.95 4.87
CA TRP A 487 40.80 11.72 5.07
C TRP A 487 40.85 11.29 6.53
N THR A 488 39.72 10.97 7.14
CA THR A 488 39.65 10.50 8.53
C THR A 488 38.60 9.40 8.69
N SER A 489 38.95 8.26 9.28
CA SER A 489 38.01 7.18 9.59
C SER A 489 37.21 6.65 8.37
N ASN A 490 37.78 6.67 7.16
CA ASN A 490 37.12 6.14 5.95
C ASN A 490 37.52 4.68 5.71
N VAL A 491 36.63 3.88 5.10
CA VAL A 491 36.87 2.50 4.69
C VAL A 491 36.87 2.45 3.17
N VAL A 492 37.95 1.93 2.56
CA VAL A 492 38.09 1.77 1.11
C VAL A 492 38.55 0.34 0.83
N THR A 493 37.65 -0.54 0.39
CA THR A 493 37.94 -1.97 0.27
C THR A 493 37.27 -2.65 -0.93
N GLY A 494 37.91 -3.69 -1.46
CA GLY A 494 37.33 -4.55 -2.50
C GLY A 494 37.17 -3.90 -3.88
N ASN A 495 37.72 -2.71 -4.11
CA ASN A 495 37.59 -1.99 -5.38
C ASN A 495 38.58 -2.53 -6.43
N GLU A 496 38.19 -2.60 -7.71
CA GLU A 496 38.99 -3.21 -8.80
C GLU A 496 39.23 -2.26 -9.98
N ALA A 497 40.50 -1.95 -10.27
CA ALA A 497 40.94 -1.10 -11.37
C ALA A 497 41.66 -1.88 -12.48
N GLY A 498 41.42 -1.53 -13.74
CA GLY A 498 42.08 -2.15 -14.90
C GLY A 498 43.56 -1.78 -15.08
N ASP A 499 44.00 -0.64 -14.57
CA ASP A 499 45.39 -0.16 -14.64
C ASP A 499 45.98 0.03 -13.23
N ASP A 500 45.80 1.21 -12.61
CA ASP A 500 46.48 1.63 -11.37
C ASP A 500 45.50 2.18 -10.32
N GLY A 501 45.79 1.96 -9.04
CA GLY A 501 45.05 2.57 -7.93
C GLY A 501 43.69 1.94 -7.70
N GLY A 502 43.67 0.66 -7.32
CA GLY A 502 42.44 -0.06 -7.00
C GLY A 502 41.60 0.68 -5.94
N GLY A 503 42.23 1.08 -4.84
CA GLY A 503 41.61 1.92 -3.81
C GLY A 503 41.72 3.40 -4.17
N PHE A 504 42.95 3.89 -4.36
CA PHE A 504 43.22 5.31 -4.60
C PHE A 504 44.15 5.53 -5.79
N PHE A 505 43.77 6.48 -6.64
CA PHE A 505 44.67 7.12 -7.61
C PHE A 505 44.78 8.61 -7.28
N VAL A 506 45.96 9.08 -6.88
CA VAL A 506 46.22 10.47 -6.47
C VAL A 506 47.03 11.18 -7.54
N ASN A 507 46.48 12.28 -8.06
CA ASN A 507 47.07 13.01 -9.20
C ASN A 507 47.47 14.47 -8.86
N GLN A 508 47.29 14.92 -7.62
CA GLN A 508 47.60 16.29 -7.17
C GLN A 508 48.25 16.30 -5.78
N VAL A 509 49.04 17.34 -5.48
CA VAL A 509 49.80 17.52 -4.23
C VAL A 509 48.92 17.72 -2.99
N GLY A 510 49.47 17.42 -1.80
CA GLY A 510 48.87 17.78 -0.51
C GLY A 510 47.75 16.85 -0.03
N THR A 511 47.59 15.67 -0.64
CA THR A 511 46.67 14.64 -0.14
C THR A 511 47.29 13.92 1.06
N SER A 512 46.56 13.86 2.17
CA SER A 512 46.92 13.07 3.35
C SER A 512 45.86 12.00 3.58
N LEU A 513 46.27 10.74 3.50
CA LEU A 513 45.49 9.57 3.89
C LEU A 513 45.68 9.24 5.38
N ALA A 514 46.46 10.04 6.10
CA ALA A 514 46.82 9.73 7.46
C ALA A 514 45.67 9.97 8.44
N GLY A 515 45.44 9.00 9.32
CA GLY A 515 44.52 9.17 10.45
C GLY A 515 45.08 10.12 11.52
N ILE A 516 44.21 10.60 12.42
CA ILE A 516 44.63 11.37 13.61
C ILE A 516 44.90 10.37 14.74
N ALA A 517 46.04 10.47 15.42
CA ALA A 517 46.34 9.63 16.58
C ALA A 517 45.47 10.02 17.81
N PRO A 518 45.01 9.05 18.65
CA PRO A 518 45.32 7.61 18.62
C PRO A 518 44.54 6.84 17.53
N ALA A 519 44.95 5.60 17.25
CA ALA A 519 44.58 4.79 16.08
C ALA A 519 43.09 4.47 15.84
N ASP A 520 42.17 5.06 16.61
CA ASP A 520 40.73 4.83 16.56
C ASP A 520 40.04 5.61 15.40
N ASP A 521 40.77 6.52 14.75
CA ASP A 521 40.35 7.32 13.58
C ASP A 521 41.15 6.97 12.29
N CYS A 522 41.68 5.74 12.17
CA CYS A 522 42.44 5.33 10.99
C CYS A 522 41.54 5.23 9.74
N ASN A 523 42.08 5.62 8.58
CA ASN A 523 41.48 5.20 7.32
C ASN A 523 41.83 3.73 7.08
N THR A 524 40.86 2.89 6.71
CA THR A 524 41.07 1.51 6.29
C THR A 524 41.18 1.46 4.78
N VAL A 525 42.30 0.94 4.27
CA VAL A 525 42.55 0.75 2.83
C VAL A 525 43.11 -0.64 2.64
N SER A 526 42.26 -1.59 2.24
CA SER A 526 42.65 -2.99 2.12
C SER A 526 41.86 -3.75 1.07
N GLY A 527 42.47 -4.79 0.50
CA GLY A 527 41.80 -5.71 -0.42
C GLY A 527 41.39 -5.09 -1.76
N ASN A 528 41.92 -3.92 -2.12
CA ASN A 528 41.67 -3.34 -3.44
C ASN A 528 42.66 -3.88 -4.48
N LEU A 529 42.19 -4.09 -5.70
CA LEU A 529 42.94 -4.72 -6.79
C LEU A 529 43.18 -3.74 -7.93
N ALA A 530 44.37 -3.80 -8.52
CA ALA A 530 44.68 -3.14 -9.78
C ALA A 530 45.46 -4.11 -10.67
N LEU A 531 45.05 -4.30 -11.94
CA LEU A 531 45.67 -5.32 -12.81
C LEU A 531 47.13 -4.99 -13.17
N ARG A 532 47.53 -3.72 -13.16
CA ARG A 532 48.88 -3.28 -13.55
C ARG A 532 49.65 -2.54 -12.44
N GLY A 533 48.95 -2.00 -11.45
CA GLY A 533 49.47 -1.13 -10.40
C GLY A 533 49.22 -1.58 -8.96
N PRO A 534 49.51 -0.71 -7.98
CA PRO A 534 49.20 -0.93 -6.57
C PRO A 534 47.73 -0.62 -6.23
N GLU A 535 47.37 -0.91 -4.98
CA GLU A 535 46.13 -0.47 -4.34
C GLU A 535 46.06 1.06 -4.14
N VAL A 536 47.18 1.70 -3.74
CA VAL A 536 47.32 3.16 -3.68
C VAL A 536 48.43 3.62 -4.62
N PHE A 537 48.07 4.39 -5.65
CA PHE A 537 49.01 4.95 -6.62
C PHE A 537 49.11 6.48 -6.48
N ASN A 538 50.30 6.98 -6.15
CA ASN A 538 50.61 8.41 -6.12
C ASN A 538 51.38 8.82 -7.39
N ASN A 539 50.74 9.64 -8.24
CA ASN A 539 51.27 10.10 -9.53
C ASN A 539 51.90 11.52 -9.48
N VAL A 540 52.17 12.03 -8.28
CA VAL A 540 52.61 13.42 -8.07
C VAL A 540 54.13 13.53 -8.17
N THR A 541 54.65 14.49 -8.95
CA THR A 541 56.10 14.72 -9.07
C THR A 541 56.75 15.11 -7.73
N PHE A 542 57.86 14.46 -7.40
CA PHE A 542 58.68 14.73 -6.21
C PHE A 542 59.08 16.20 -6.06
N ASN A 543 58.76 16.77 -4.89
CA ASN A 543 59.25 18.08 -4.46
C ASN A 543 60.22 17.89 -3.28
N PRO A 544 61.42 18.52 -3.28
CA PRO A 544 62.44 18.35 -2.22
C PRO A 544 62.02 18.74 -0.79
N ASP A 545 60.85 19.37 -0.63
CA ASP A 545 60.26 19.76 0.65
C ASP A 545 59.25 18.74 1.20
N GLY A 546 59.08 17.58 0.53
CA GLY A 546 58.14 16.52 0.91
C GLY A 546 56.68 16.80 0.53
N SER A 547 56.40 17.89 -0.20
CA SER A 547 55.02 18.25 -0.59
C SER A 547 54.41 17.37 -1.69
N GLY A 548 55.20 16.46 -2.29
CA GLY A 548 54.75 15.50 -3.30
C GLY A 548 54.30 14.15 -2.73
N ASP A 549 54.60 13.88 -1.46
CA ASP A 549 54.40 12.57 -0.85
C ASP A 549 52.96 12.46 -0.32
N CYS A 550 52.34 11.30 -0.53
CA CYS A 550 51.07 10.96 0.10
C CYS A 550 51.34 10.45 1.53
N ASP A 551 50.94 11.19 2.55
CA ASP A 551 51.06 10.74 3.93
C ASP A 551 50.05 9.62 4.21
N ALA A 552 50.55 8.39 4.32
CA ALA A 552 49.77 7.20 4.62
C ALA A 552 50.10 6.62 6.02
N SER A 553 50.58 7.46 6.94
CA SER A 553 50.77 7.07 8.33
C SER A 553 49.42 6.79 9.01
N TYR A 554 49.35 5.83 9.95
CA TYR A 554 48.11 5.48 10.65
C TYR A 554 46.95 5.06 9.71
N VAL A 555 47.26 4.39 8.59
CA VAL A 555 46.30 3.69 7.73
C VAL A 555 46.23 2.22 8.11
N CYS A 556 45.02 1.68 8.17
CA CYS A 556 44.71 0.29 8.47
C CYS A 556 44.70 -0.53 7.16
N TRP A 557 45.75 -1.34 6.93
CA TRP A 557 46.01 -2.01 5.64
C TRP A 557 45.45 -3.44 5.52
N GLY A 558 44.75 -3.95 6.53
CA GLY A 558 44.29 -5.37 6.57
C GLY A 558 45.41 -6.41 6.72
N THR A 559 46.67 -5.99 6.75
CA THR A 559 47.85 -6.82 7.03
C THR A 559 48.84 -6.03 7.88
N GLU A 560 49.56 -6.73 8.76
CA GLU A 560 50.64 -6.18 9.59
C GLU A 560 52.02 -6.42 8.96
N VAL A 561 52.08 -7.14 7.84
CA VAL A 561 53.33 -7.52 7.19
C VAL A 561 53.88 -6.31 6.41
N PRO A 562 55.00 -5.69 6.81
CA PRO A 562 55.49 -4.47 6.17
C PRO A 562 55.81 -4.63 4.69
N ALA A 563 56.15 -5.85 4.25
CA ALA A 563 56.40 -6.16 2.84
C ALA A 563 55.12 -6.19 1.98
N GLU A 564 53.97 -6.57 2.56
CA GLU A 564 52.67 -6.60 1.86
C GLU A 564 52.08 -5.19 1.77
N ILE A 565 52.13 -4.42 2.87
CA ILE A 565 51.89 -2.97 2.86
C ILE A 565 52.85 -2.29 1.87
N ALA A 566 54.09 -2.78 1.81
CA ALA A 566 55.07 -2.28 0.84
C ALA A 566 54.83 -2.65 -0.62
N ALA A 567 54.01 -3.65 -0.90
CA ALA A 567 53.57 -3.93 -2.25
C ALA A 567 52.31 -3.12 -2.63
N GLY A 568 51.45 -2.79 -1.66
CA GLY A 568 50.16 -2.12 -1.87
C GLY A 568 50.19 -0.60 -2.10
N ILE A 569 51.35 0.05 -1.97
CA ILE A 569 51.49 1.50 -2.20
C ILE A 569 52.58 1.71 -3.27
N TRP A 570 52.32 2.50 -4.30
CA TRP A 570 53.34 2.92 -5.24
C TRP A 570 53.36 4.44 -5.29
N ASP A 571 54.49 5.00 -4.89
CA ASP A 571 54.82 6.37 -5.22
C ASP A 571 55.69 6.35 -6.48
N TYR A 572 55.21 6.95 -7.57
CA TYR A 572 55.93 6.92 -8.84
C TYR A 572 57.26 7.66 -8.78
N PHE A 573 57.47 8.57 -7.81
CA PHE A 573 58.63 9.46 -7.76
C PHE A 573 59.48 9.42 -6.46
N ASP A 574 59.04 8.86 -5.31
CA ASP A 574 59.87 8.84 -4.07
C ASP A 574 59.70 7.63 -3.07
N ASP A 575 60.84 7.21 -2.49
CA ASP A 575 61.12 6.35 -1.32
C ASP A 575 60.48 4.94 -1.10
N THR A 576 61.31 4.03 -0.58
CA THR A 576 61.06 2.61 -0.25
C THR A 576 60.78 2.34 1.25
N THR A 577 60.68 3.36 2.10
CA THR A 577 60.55 3.20 3.56
C THR A 577 59.13 3.44 4.07
N LYS A 578 58.34 2.37 4.17
CA LYS A 578 56.92 2.41 4.58
C LYS A 578 56.70 2.15 6.08
N GLY A 579 55.69 2.82 6.63
CA GLY A 579 55.33 2.89 8.04
C GLY A 579 54.88 1.55 8.67
N VAL A 580 54.96 1.50 10.01
CA VAL A 580 54.72 0.33 10.88
C VAL A 580 53.28 0.35 11.44
N VAL A 581 52.63 -0.82 11.55
CA VAL A 581 51.26 -1.03 12.06
C VAL A 581 51.26 -2.00 13.26
N ILE A 582 50.43 -1.74 14.30
CA ILE A 582 50.06 -2.62 15.45
C ILE A 582 48.63 -2.21 15.89
N THR A 583 47.71 -2.97 16.49
CA THR A 583 46.98 -4.25 16.24
C THR A 583 45.77 -4.21 17.20
N THR A 584 44.55 -4.53 16.77
CA THR A 584 43.32 -4.57 17.60
C THR A 584 43.36 -5.67 18.69
N PRO A 585 42.50 -5.61 19.73
CA PRO A 585 42.45 -6.64 20.79
C PRO A 585 41.62 -7.87 20.40
N VAL A 586 42.26 -9.03 20.30
CA VAL A 586 41.58 -10.33 20.19
C VAL A 586 41.02 -10.75 21.55
N VAL A 587 39.75 -11.15 21.60
CA VAL A 587 39.08 -11.65 22.81
C VAL A 587 38.60 -13.10 22.65
N GLY A 588 38.50 -13.84 23.76
CA GLY A 588 38.02 -15.22 23.78
C GLY A 588 38.32 -15.96 25.09
N GLY A 589 37.62 -17.07 25.34
CA GLY A 589 37.76 -17.87 26.56
C GLY A 589 36.82 -17.47 27.71
N PRO A 590 37.01 -18.04 28.92
CA PRO A 590 36.09 -17.86 30.03
C PRO A 590 36.20 -16.48 30.70
N ILE A 591 35.05 -15.84 30.90
CA ILE A 591 34.84 -14.62 31.68
C ILE A 591 34.25 -15.05 33.04
N LEU A 592 35.08 -15.01 34.09
CA LEU A 592 34.74 -15.47 35.45
C LEU A 592 34.67 -14.32 36.47
N VAL A 593 34.89 -13.09 36.02
CA VAL A 593 34.76 -11.86 36.79
C VAL A 593 34.06 -10.83 35.92
N ASP A 594 33.38 -9.86 36.55
CA ASP A 594 32.69 -8.81 35.84
C ASP A 594 33.63 -8.12 34.84
N THR A 595 33.19 -8.06 33.60
CA THR A 595 33.99 -7.58 32.47
C THR A 595 33.14 -6.63 31.65
N THR A 596 33.74 -5.53 31.22
CA THR A 596 33.09 -4.55 30.35
C THR A 596 33.81 -4.51 29.00
N TRP A 597 33.07 -4.69 27.93
CA TRP A 597 33.51 -4.38 26.58
C TRP A 597 33.07 -2.95 26.27
N THR A 598 34.06 -2.07 26.13
CA THR A 598 33.86 -0.63 26.01
C THR A 598 33.90 -0.21 24.54
N LEU A 599 33.23 0.88 24.18
CA LEU A 599 33.27 1.40 22.81
C LEU A 599 34.71 1.65 22.31
N ALA A 600 35.60 2.10 23.19
CA ALA A 600 37.01 2.33 22.89
C ALA A 600 37.83 1.06 22.56
N GLY A 601 37.28 -0.13 22.82
CA GLY A 601 37.90 -1.41 22.46
C GLY A 601 37.25 -2.10 21.27
N SER A 602 36.23 -1.47 20.67
CA SER A 602 35.53 -1.95 19.48
C SER A 602 36.40 -1.77 18.22
N PRO A 603 36.38 -2.70 17.25
CA PRO A 603 35.65 -3.96 17.26
C PRO A 603 36.34 -5.03 18.11
N TYR A 604 35.55 -5.85 18.80
CA TYR A 604 36.02 -7.03 19.51
C TYR A 604 35.91 -8.28 18.62
N THR A 605 37.05 -8.85 18.24
CA THR A 605 37.07 -10.10 17.45
C THR A 605 37.16 -11.33 18.35
N VAL A 606 36.11 -12.16 18.31
CA VAL A 606 36.01 -13.43 19.03
C VAL A 606 36.61 -14.55 18.17
N MET A 607 37.86 -14.92 18.44
CA MET A 607 38.55 -16.04 17.76
C MET A 607 38.51 -17.35 18.55
N GLN A 608 38.06 -17.30 19.81
CA GLN A 608 37.77 -18.46 20.65
C GLN A 608 36.46 -18.20 21.40
N GLY A 609 35.57 -19.20 21.48
CA GLY A 609 34.26 -19.04 22.10
C GLY A 609 34.32 -18.38 23.49
N VAL A 610 33.40 -17.46 23.73
CA VAL A 610 33.30 -16.71 24.99
C VAL A 610 32.33 -17.44 25.92
N ILE A 611 32.74 -17.65 27.17
CA ILE A 611 31.88 -18.28 28.19
C ILE A 611 31.80 -17.37 29.40
N VAL A 612 30.64 -16.78 29.66
CA VAL A 612 30.38 -16.00 30.88
C VAL A 612 29.87 -16.95 31.95
N GLY A 613 30.55 -16.99 33.10
CA GLY A 613 30.27 -17.93 34.18
C GLY A 613 30.73 -17.43 35.55
N GLY A 614 30.64 -18.28 36.57
CA GLY A 614 31.15 -18.00 37.92
C GLY A 614 30.43 -16.88 38.67
N GLY A 615 29.22 -16.49 38.22
CA GLY A 615 28.47 -15.34 38.74
C GLY A 615 28.86 -14.00 38.10
N ALA A 616 29.68 -14.01 37.05
CA ALA A 616 30.14 -12.80 36.38
C ALA A 616 29.08 -12.16 35.49
N THR A 617 29.19 -10.84 35.32
CA THR A 617 28.45 -10.05 34.33
C THR A 617 29.38 -9.63 33.20
N LEU A 618 29.00 -9.94 31.96
CA LEU A 618 29.56 -9.29 30.79
C LEU A 618 28.67 -8.09 30.45
N THR A 619 29.23 -6.89 30.53
CA THR A 619 28.58 -5.65 30.08
C THR A 619 29.15 -5.22 28.75
N ILE A 620 28.31 -4.91 27.77
CA ILE A 620 28.72 -4.40 26.46
C ILE A 620 28.11 -3.01 26.31
N GLU A 621 28.97 -2.00 26.10
CA GLU A 621 28.55 -0.61 25.95
C GLU A 621 27.91 -0.36 24.57
N ALA A 622 27.05 0.67 24.48
CA ALA A 622 26.42 1.08 23.23
C ALA A 622 27.44 1.41 22.13
N GLY A 623 27.12 1.05 20.89
CA GLY A 623 27.97 1.24 19.71
C GLY A 623 29.09 0.21 19.54
N VAL A 624 29.25 -0.74 20.47
CA VAL A 624 30.28 -1.78 20.35
C VAL A 624 29.92 -2.77 19.24
N GLU A 625 30.90 -3.09 18.40
CA GLU A 625 30.85 -4.14 17.40
C GLU A 625 31.61 -5.38 17.89
N VAL A 626 30.98 -6.55 17.75
CA VAL A 626 31.50 -7.85 18.13
C VAL A 626 31.51 -8.75 16.89
N ARG A 627 32.71 -9.11 16.42
CA ARG A 627 32.91 -9.96 15.25
C ARG A 627 33.21 -11.39 15.68
N LEU A 628 32.40 -12.36 15.29
CA LEU A 628 32.58 -13.76 15.64
C LEU A 628 33.19 -14.56 14.49
N ALA A 629 34.32 -15.23 14.77
CA ALA A 629 34.93 -16.14 13.82
C ALA A 629 34.08 -17.40 13.59
N PRO A 630 34.37 -18.18 12.53
CA PRO A 630 33.65 -19.41 12.25
C PRO A 630 33.48 -20.35 13.44
N ASP A 631 32.27 -20.90 13.60
CA ASP A 631 31.83 -21.77 14.69
C ASP A 631 31.83 -21.15 16.11
N MET A 632 32.17 -19.87 16.26
CA MET A 632 32.27 -19.24 17.58
C MET A 632 30.89 -18.87 18.15
N ALA A 633 30.77 -18.97 19.46
CA ALA A 633 29.56 -18.64 20.22
C ALA A 633 29.90 -17.78 21.45
N ILE A 634 28.92 -17.01 21.90
CA ILE A 634 28.91 -16.40 23.23
C ILE A 634 27.94 -17.22 24.08
N THR A 635 28.44 -17.88 25.12
CA THR A 635 27.62 -18.66 26.05
C THR A 635 27.53 -17.94 27.38
N VAL A 636 26.30 -17.70 27.84
CA VAL A 636 25.99 -17.06 29.12
C VAL A 636 25.38 -18.10 30.03
N GLY A 637 26.07 -18.42 31.12
CA GLY A 637 25.61 -19.37 32.12
C GLY A 637 25.87 -20.84 31.74
N GLY A 638 25.14 -21.74 32.38
CA GLY A 638 25.18 -23.18 32.11
C GLY A 638 25.65 -24.04 33.28
N ASN A 639 25.18 -25.29 33.32
CA ASN A 639 25.48 -26.26 34.39
C ASN A 639 26.98 -26.50 34.64
N LEU A 640 27.82 -26.31 33.63
CA LEU A 640 29.28 -26.47 33.73
C LEU A 640 30.00 -25.22 34.22
N PHE A 641 29.39 -24.03 34.06
CA PHE A 641 30.06 -22.73 34.22
C PHE A 641 29.43 -21.87 35.31
N GLY A 642 28.25 -22.24 35.83
CA GLY A 642 27.53 -21.53 36.89
C GLY A 642 26.65 -20.42 36.36
N ALA A 643 26.06 -19.63 37.26
CA ALA A 643 25.23 -18.49 36.89
C ALA A 643 26.04 -17.39 36.19
N ALA A 644 25.42 -16.62 35.33
CA ALA A 644 26.03 -15.47 34.65
C ALA A 644 24.98 -14.50 34.12
N THR A 645 25.43 -13.29 33.80
CA THR A 645 24.58 -12.23 33.26
C THR A 645 25.24 -11.63 32.01
N LEU A 646 24.45 -11.36 30.96
CA LEU A 646 24.86 -10.54 29.83
C LEU A 646 24.00 -9.28 29.79
N VAL A 647 24.65 -8.12 29.84
CA VAL A 647 24.01 -6.81 29.74
C VAL A 647 24.53 -6.14 28.46
N ALA A 648 23.78 -6.25 27.37
CA ALA A 648 24.06 -5.55 26.12
C ALA A 648 22.93 -4.54 25.86
N MET A 649 23.18 -3.28 26.18
CA MET A 649 22.22 -2.19 26.03
C MET A 649 22.80 -1.13 25.09
N GLY A 650 22.42 -1.23 23.83
CA GLY A 650 22.69 -0.21 22.82
C GLY A 650 21.75 0.98 22.95
N THR A 651 21.78 1.84 21.94
CA THR A 651 20.76 2.88 21.71
C THR A 651 20.37 2.88 20.24
N GLU A 652 19.23 3.47 19.88
CA GLU A 652 18.79 3.61 18.48
C GLU A 652 19.87 4.22 17.57
N LEU A 653 20.61 5.23 18.05
CA LEU A 653 21.70 5.89 17.32
C LEU A 653 23.05 5.16 17.40
N SER A 654 23.20 4.21 18.32
CA SER A 654 24.46 3.50 18.55
C SER A 654 24.14 2.07 18.99
N PRO A 655 23.63 1.24 18.07
CA PRO A 655 23.30 -0.14 18.39
C PRO A 655 24.57 -0.95 18.67
N ILE A 656 24.44 -2.01 19.46
CA ILE A 656 25.50 -3.01 19.62
C ILE A 656 25.37 -4.00 18.46
N VAL A 657 26.44 -4.27 17.72
CA VAL A 657 26.39 -5.13 16.52
C VAL A 657 27.12 -6.45 16.78
N PHE A 658 26.42 -7.57 16.65
CA PHE A 658 27.00 -8.92 16.62
C PHE A 658 26.97 -9.44 15.18
N THR A 659 28.15 -9.62 14.59
CA THR A 659 28.27 -9.95 13.16
C THR A 659 29.44 -10.93 12.89
N SER A 660 29.59 -11.33 11.63
CA SER A 660 30.65 -12.24 11.18
C SER A 660 32.03 -11.59 11.24
N ALA A 661 33.06 -12.37 11.58
CA ALA A 661 34.46 -11.97 11.40
C ALA A 661 35.03 -12.35 10.01
N VAL A 662 34.20 -12.91 9.12
CA VAL A 662 34.59 -13.18 7.73
C VAL A 662 34.66 -11.85 6.98
N GLU A 663 35.82 -11.60 6.37
CA GLU A 663 36.10 -10.41 5.58
C GLU A 663 36.41 -10.82 4.12
N ALA A 664 36.39 -9.85 3.21
CA ALA A 664 36.61 -10.05 1.77
C ALA A 664 37.89 -10.88 1.47
N PRO A 665 37.88 -11.79 0.45
CA PRO A 665 36.95 -11.84 -0.68
C PRO A 665 35.64 -12.62 -0.44
N GLU A 666 35.47 -13.21 0.74
CA GLU A 666 34.22 -13.88 1.13
C GLU A 666 33.32 -12.84 1.83
N SER A 667 32.11 -12.59 1.29
CA SER A 667 31.13 -11.72 1.96
C SER A 667 30.50 -12.48 3.14
N PRO A 668 30.14 -11.79 4.25
CA PRO A 668 29.42 -12.40 5.37
C PRO A 668 28.21 -13.20 4.88
N ALA A 669 28.14 -14.45 5.31
CA ALA A 669 27.09 -15.37 4.91
C ALA A 669 26.27 -15.83 6.12
N PRO A 670 24.96 -16.09 5.95
CA PRO A 670 24.16 -16.70 6.99
C PRO A 670 24.84 -17.99 7.50
N GLY A 671 25.06 -18.08 8.81
CA GLY A 671 25.69 -19.23 9.45
C GLY A 671 27.22 -19.17 9.51
N ASP A 672 27.82 -18.00 9.34
CA ASP A 672 29.25 -17.81 9.54
C ASP A 672 29.67 -18.09 10.99
N TRP A 673 28.86 -17.71 11.97
CA TRP A 673 29.12 -17.96 13.38
C TRP A 673 27.94 -18.67 14.06
N ASN A 674 28.17 -19.22 15.24
CA ASN A 674 27.25 -20.19 15.84
C ASN A 674 26.02 -19.53 16.47
N THR A 675 26.13 -18.98 17.69
CA THR A 675 24.97 -18.46 18.43
C THR A 675 25.38 -17.60 19.63
N ILE A 676 24.49 -16.70 20.04
CA ILE A 676 24.44 -16.14 21.39
C ILE A 676 23.54 -17.06 22.22
N LEU A 677 24.14 -17.90 23.06
CA LEU A 677 23.45 -18.88 23.88
C LEU A 677 23.25 -18.37 25.31
N PHE A 678 22.00 -18.13 25.69
CA PHE A 678 21.55 -18.06 27.07
C PHE A 678 21.26 -19.48 27.57
N ALA A 679 22.19 -20.03 28.33
CA ALA A 679 22.07 -21.36 28.89
C ALA A 679 21.29 -21.35 30.22
N ASP A 680 20.87 -22.52 30.70
CA ASP A 680 20.31 -22.68 32.05
C ASP A 680 21.22 -21.98 33.09
N LEU A 681 20.65 -21.27 34.05
CA LEU A 681 21.34 -20.38 35.01
C LEU A 681 21.85 -19.03 34.45
N ALA A 682 21.60 -18.68 33.18
CA ALA A 682 21.66 -17.28 32.77
C ALA A 682 20.64 -16.48 33.61
N ALA A 683 21.03 -15.27 34.04
CA ALA A 683 20.17 -14.45 34.89
C ALA A 683 18.89 -14.07 34.12
N ASP A 684 17.74 -14.50 34.64
CA ASP A 684 16.42 -14.12 34.15
C ASP A 684 16.18 -12.62 34.31
N ALA A 685 15.41 -12.04 33.39
CA ALA A 685 14.94 -10.67 33.50
C ALA A 685 13.94 -10.51 34.65
N VAL A 686 14.08 -9.43 35.39
CA VAL A 686 13.20 -9.02 36.48
C VAL A 686 12.53 -7.72 36.09
N TYR A 687 11.21 -7.66 36.26
CA TYR A 687 10.37 -6.52 35.90
C TYR A 687 9.69 -5.92 37.14
N ASP A 688 9.49 -4.60 37.14
CA ASP A 688 8.60 -3.89 38.06
C ASP A 688 7.50 -3.13 37.29
N LEU A 689 6.81 -2.17 37.94
CA LEU A 689 5.74 -1.39 37.31
C LEU A 689 6.25 -0.46 36.19
N ASP A 690 7.54 -0.12 36.18
CA ASP A 690 8.18 0.79 35.24
C ASP A 690 8.97 0.03 34.14
N GLY A 691 8.97 -1.31 34.16
CA GLY A 691 9.59 -2.16 33.14
C GLY A 691 10.75 -3.01 33.66
N TYR A 692 11.78 -3.21 32.83
CA TYR A 692 12.95 -4.03 33.16
C TYR A 692 13.82 -3.40 34.27
N VAL A 693 14.28 -4.22 35.22
CA VAL A 693 15.07 -3.79 36.39
C VAL A 693 16.48 -4.40 36.39
N SER A 694 16.59 -5.70 36.14
CA SER A 694 17.86 -6.44 36.21
C SER A 694 17.74 -7.81 35.54
N GLY A 695 18.87 -8.46 35.28
CA GLY A 695 18.93 -9.76 34.61
C GLY A 695 19.77 -9.70 33.35
N SER A 696 19.61 -10.69 32.49
CA SER A 696 20.21 -10.65 31.15
C SER A 696 19.31 -9.89 30.18
N ILE A 697 19.92 -9.06 29.33
CA ILE A 697 19.21 -8.20 28.38
C ILE A 697 19.98 -8.04 27.08
N LEU A 698 19.25 -8.09 25.96
CA LEU A 698 19.64 -7.52 24.68
C LEU A 698 18.68 -6.36 24.37
N GLN A 699 19.22 -5.15 24.27
CA GLN A 699 18.43 -3.98 23.90
C GLN A 699 19.15 -3.17 22.81
N HIS A 700 18.44 -2.74 21.77
CA HIS A 700 19.04 -2.00 20.63
C HIS A 700 20.30 -2.69 20.07
N CYS A 701 20.20 -4.00 19.90
CA CYS A 701 21.27 -4.82 19.34
C CYS A 701 20.92 -5.25 17.91
N ILE A 702 21.91 -5.33 17.03
CA ILE A 702 21.82 -5.95 15.71
C ILE A 702 22.52 -7.31 15.79
N VAL A 703 21.84 -8.38 15.41
CA VAL A 703 22.40 -9.75 15.36
C VAL A 703 22.21 -10.31 13.95
N GLU A 704 23.32 -10.54 13.25
CA GLU A 704 23.30 -10.97 11.85
C GLU A 704 24.35 -12.03 11.51
N TYR A 705 24.04 -12.82 10.47
CA TYR A 705 24.91 -13.86 9.91
C TYR A 705 25.23 -15.05 10.85
N GLY A 706 24.48 -15.22 11.94
CA GLY A 706 24.62 -16.34 12.86
C GLY A 706 23.86 -17.61 12.44
N GLY A 707 23.86 -18.62 13.32
CA GLY A 707 23.08 -19.85 13.15
C GLY A 707 23.86 -21.05 12.61
N ALA A 708 25.18 -21.10 12.73
CA ALA A 708 26.00 -22.23 12.26
C ALA A 708 25.76 -23.58 12.99
N GLY A 709 25.05 -23.55 14.13
CA GLY A 709 24.86 -24.71 15.01
C GLY A 709 23.97 -25.81 14.43
N ASP A 710 23.40 -26.66 15.29
CA ASP A 710 22.49 -27.75 14.88
C ASP A 710 21.03 -27.28 14.73
N ALA A 711 20.13 -28.20 14.37
CA ALA A 711 18.69 -27.92 14.18
C ALA A 711 17.99 -27.23 15.36
N SER A 712 18.57 -27.31 16.57
CA SER A 712 18.06 -26.71 17.80
C SER A 712 18.65 -25.33 18.12
N THR A 713 19.52 -24.80 17.26
CA THR A 713 20.14 -23.48 17.43
C THR A 713 19.42 -22.38 16.63
N GLY A 714 19.39 -21.18 17.19
CA GLY A 714 19.10 -19.93 16.47
C GLY A 714 20.29 -18.97 16.56
N ALA A 715 20.20 -17.80 15.94
CA ALA A 715 21.22 -16.75 16.13
C ALA A 715 21.29 -16.31 17.59
N VAL A 716 20.12 -16.18 18.23
CA VAL A 716 19.96 -16.10 19.68
C VAL A 716 19.25 -17.37 20.17
N THR A 717 19.92 -18.16 21.01
CA THR A 717 19.38 -19.39 21.58
C THR A 717 19.13 -19.22 23.07
N ILE A 718 17.93 -19.56 23.55
CA ILE A 718 17.52 -19.45 24.95
C ILE A 718 17.13 -20.84 25.44
N THR A 719 17.73 -21.28 26.55
CA THR A 719 17.42 -22.58 27.15
C THR A 719 17.20 -22.43 28.65
N ARG A 720 15.96 -22.71 29.09
CA ARG A 720 15.56 -22.76 30.50
C ARG A 720 15.86 -21.48 31.30
N CYS A 721 15.81 -20.33 30.63
CA CYS A 721 15.95 -18.98 31.19
C CYS A 721 15.12 -17.98 30.36
N SER A 722 15.05 -16.74 30.81
CA SER A 722 14.19 -15.68 30.24
C SER A 722 14.92 -14.34 30.20
N PRO A 723 15.87 -14.12 29.26
CA PRO A 723 16.44 -12.78 29.04
C PRO A 723 15.36 -11.83 28.48
N PHE A 724 15.50 -10.54 28.73
CA PHE A 724 14.68 -9.53 28.05
C PHE A 724 15.30 -9.20 26.70
N ILE A 725 14.52 -9.29 25.62
CA ILE A 725 14.96 -8.91 24.27
C ILE A 725 14.03 -7.83 23.77
N ASP A 726 14.56 -6.61 23.62
CA ASP A 726 13.79 -5.43 23.29
C ASP A 726 14.47 -4.56 22.23
N SER A 727 13.69 -4.05 21.27
CA SER A 727 14.20 -3.07 20.29
C SER A 727 15.42 -3.57 19.50
N CYS A 728 15.56 -4.89 19.31
CA CYS A 728 16.67 -5.51 18.59
C CYS A 728 16.32 -5.80 17.12
N THR A 729 17.31 -5.76 16.24
CA THR A 729 17.21 -6.23 14.85
C THR A 729 17.94 -7.57 14.72
N ILE A 730 17.25 -8.65 14.33
CA ILE A 730 17.83 -9.99 14.20
C ILE A 730 17.55 -10.50 12.79
N ARG A 731 18.59 -10.53 11.94
CA ARG A 731 18.40 -10.73 10.50
C ARG A 731 19.47 -11.55 9.80
N LEU A 732 19.15 -12.05 8.61
CA LEU A 732 20.11 -12.72 7.71
C LEU A 732 20.81 -13.93 8.35
N ASN A 733 20.10 -14.69 9.19
CA ASN A 733 20.65 -15.85 9.87
C ASN A 733 20.30 -17.16 9.14
N ALA A 734 21.19 -18.16 9.21
CA ALA A 734 21.00 -19.47 8.57
C ALA A 734 20.00 -20.38 9.30
N ARG A 735 19.42 -19.87 10.39
CA ARG A 735 18.50 -20.55 11.28
C ARG A 735 17.49 -19.54 11.85
N SER A 736 16.65 -19.97 12.78
CA SER A 736 15.77 -19.09 13.55
C SER A 736 16.56 -17.89 14.06
N GLY A 737 16.04 -16.67 13.89
CA GLY A 737 16.62 -15.49 14.53
C GLY A 737 16.66 -15.67 16.05
N ILE A 738 15.51 -16.00 16.64
CA ILE A 738 15.39 -16.34 18.06
C ILE A 738 14.85 -17.76 18.22
N ARG A 739 15.48 -18.56 19.08
CA ARG A 739 15.02 -19.91 19.41
C ARG A 739 15.04 -20.15 20.92
N ALA A 740 13.88 -20.41 21.52
CA ALA A 740 13.71 -20.56 22.96
C ALA A 740 13.05 -21.90 23.35
N ASP A 741 13.66 -22.63 24.29
CA ASP A 741 13.00 -23.68 25.08
C ASP A 741 12.90 -23.22 26.54
N LEU A 742 11.68 -22.94 26.97
CA LEU A 742 11.37 -22.30 28.25
C LEU A 742 10.92 -23.31 29.31
N THR A 743 11.31 -24.58 29.18
CA THR A 743 10.97 -25.62 30.16
C THR A 743 11.44 -25.26 31.57
N GLY A 744 10.51 -24.82 32.42
CA GLY A 744 10.78 -24.41 33.81
C GLY A 744 11.42 -23.02 33.95
N ALA A 745 11.42 -22.22 32.88
CA ALA A 745 11.83 -20.82 32.90
C ALA A 745 10.67 -19.90 33.36
N PRO A 746 10.96 -18.68 33.83
CA PRO A 746 9.96 -17.63 33.96
C PRO A 746 9.38 -17.21 32.59
N PRO A 747 8.32 -16.37 32.57
CA PRO A 747 7.83 -15.75 31.36
C PRO A 747 8.92 -15.02 30.55
N LEU A 748 9.10 -15.41 29.30
CA LEU A 748 9.86 -14.64 28.31
C LEU A 748 9.04 -13.45 27.80
N VAL A 749 9.70 -12.30 27.65
CA VAL A 749 9.16 -11.12 26.98
C VAL A 749 10.03 -10.78 25.77
N LEU A 750 9.42 -10.74 24.58
CA LEU A 750 10.03 -10.18 23.37
C LEU A 750 9.24 -8.94 22.97
N ALA A 751 9.89 -7.78 22.99
CA ALA A 751 9.23 -6.50 22.73
C ALA A 751 9.90 -5.71 21.61
N ASN A 752 9.14 -5.09 20.70
CA ASN A 752 9.64 -4.10 19.74
C ASN A 752 10.81 -4.57 18.84
N ASN A 753 10.95 -5.88 18.60
CA ASN A 753 12.06 -6.42 17.83
C ASN A 753 11.74 -6.50 16.34
N ALA A 754 12.74 -6.26 15.49
CA ALA A 754 12.69 -6.51 14.05
C ALA A 754 13.41 -7.83 13.73
N VAL A 755 12.66 -8.90 13.47
CA VAL A 755 13.20 -10.23 13.13
C VAL A 755 12.97 -10.51 11.64
N ALA A 756 14.01 -10.39 10.82
CA ALA A 756 13.83 -10.33 9.37
C ALA A 756 14.76 -11.24 8.54
N GLN A 757 14.26 -11.78 7.43
CA GLN A 757 15.09 -12.49 6.44
C GLN A 757 15.91 -13.66 7.00
N ASN A 758 15.38 -14.35 8.02
CA ASN A 758 16.00 -15.54 8.59
C ASN A 758 15.46 -16.79 7.91
N VAL A 759 16.30 -17.80 7.68
CA VAL A 759 15.93 -19.01 6.95
C VAL A 759 16.20 -20.24 7.80
N HIS A 760 15.17 -20.99 8.18
CA HIS A 760 15.31 -22.27 8.88
C HIS A 760 14.48 -23.36 8.19
N GLY A 761 15.09 -24.51 7.89
CA GLY A 761 14.36 -25.64 7.28
C GLY A 761 13.35 -26.34 8.19
N GLY A 762 13.28 -25.95 9.48
CA GLY A 762 12.40 -26.49 10.52
C GLY A 762 11.47 -25.42 11.11
N GLN A 763 11.10 -25.53 12.37
CA GLN A 763 10.08 -24.65 12.98
C GLN A 763 10.64 -23.28 13.37
N GLY A 764 9.91 -22.20 13.07
CA GLY A 764 10.22 -20.81 13.42
C GLY A 764 11.32 -20.24 12.57
N GLY A 765 11.01 -19.76 11.37
CA GLY A 765 11.99 -19.11 10.49
C GLY A 765 12.56 -17.85 11.14
N GLY A 766 11.70 -16.97 11.64
CA GLY A 766 12.08 -15.84 12.48
C GLY A 766 12.25 -16.22 13.94
N VAL A 767 11.15 -16.60 14.60
CA VAL A 767 11.10 -16.89 16.04
C VAL A 767 10.53 -18.28 16.31
N TYR A 768 11.17 -19.03 17.21
CA TYR A 768 10.65 -20.27 17.76
C TYR A 768 10.61 -20.23 19.28
N VAL A 769 9.46 -20.49 19.88
CA VAL A 769 9.29 -20.62 21.33
C VAL A 769 8.60 -21.94 21.66
N ALA A 770 9.17 -22.70 22.60
CA ALA A 770 8.60 -23.93 23.09
C ALA A 770 8.50 -23.97 24.62
N ASN A 771 7.39 -24.56 25.11
CA ASN A 771 7.10 -24.77 26.53
C ASN A 771 6.98 -23.46 27.33
N GLY A 772 6.64 -23.60 28.62
CA GLY A 772 6.50 -22.46 29.54
C GLY A 772 5.08 -21.88 29.55
N ALA A 773 4.90 -20.84 30.37
CA ALA A 773 3.64 -20.11 30.45
C ALA A 773 3.84 -18.62 30.73
N GLY A 774 2.85 -17.80 30.36
CA GLY A 774 2.84 -16.36 30.63
C GLY A 774 3.63 -15.53 29.63
N HIS A 775 4.01 -16.08 28.47
CA HIS A 775 4.90 -15.41 27.52
C HIS A 775 4.22 -14.21 26.86
N MET A 776 4.97 -13.13 26.68
CA MET A 776 4.47 -11.89 26.10
C MET A 776 5.30 -11.54 24.85
N PHE A 777 4.62 -11.38 23.73
CA PHE A 777 5.22 -10.95 22.46
C PHE A 777 4.50 -9.69 22.01
N VAL A 778 5.16 -8.53 22.11
CA VAL A 778 4.51 -7.22 21.93
C VAL A 778 5.27 -6.33 20.96
N GLY A 779 4.58 -5.71 20.00
CA GLY A 779 5.19 -4.65 19.16
C GLY A 779 6.28 -5.15 18.20
N ASN A 780 6.42 -6.46 17.98
CA ASN A 780 7.51 -6.99 17.14
C ASN A 780 7.13 -6.94 15.66
N THR A 781 8.11 -6.66 14.82
CA THR A 781 8.03 -6.81 13.35
C THR A 781 8.78 -8.05 12.93
N VAL A 782 8.08 -9.04 12.38
CA VAL A 782 8.62 -10.31 11.91
C VAL A 782 8.41 -10.38 10.40
N SER A 783 9.46 -10.18 9.59
CA SER A 783 9.31 -10.00 8.15
C SER A 783 10.23 -10.81 7.23
N GLY A 784 9.72 -11.30 6.10
CA GLY A 784 10.53 -11.95 5.07
C GLY A 784 11.24 -13.23 5.53
N ASN A 785 10.81 -13.87 6.63
CA ASN A 785 11.44 -15.07 7.16
C ASN A 785 10.90 -16.33 6.47
N VAL A 786 11.76 -17.34 6.36
CA VAL A 786 11.40 -18.62 5.74
C VAL A 786 11.56 -19.76 6.74
N GLY A 787 10.47 -20.48 7.00
CA GLY A 787 10.40 -21.58 7.94
C GLY A 787 9.78 -22.85 7.33
N GLY A 788 9.99 -23.98 8.01
CA GLY A 788 9.21 -25.20 7.81
C GLY A 788 7.77 -25.06 8.33
N ALA A 789 7.61 -24.65 9.60
CA ALA A 789 6.31 -24.27 10.18
C ALA A 789 6.50 -23.01 11.03
N GLY A 790 5.58 -22.05 10.96
CA GLY A 790 5.79 -20.71 11.50
C GLY A 790 6.91 -20.01 10.73
N GLY A 791 6.62 -19.58 9.50
CA GLY A 791 7.59 -18.88 8.67
C GLY A 791 8.17 -17.68 9.41
N GLY A 792 7.30 -16.85 9.96
CA GLY A 792 7.64 -15.79 10.90
C GLY A 792 7.85 -16.34 12.30
N PHE A 793 6.78 -16.82 12.93
CA PHE A 793 6.76 -17.19 14.35
C PHE A 793 6.17 -18.58 14.59
N ALA A 794 6.83 -19.38 15.41
CA ALA A 794 6.39 -20.69 15.83
C ALA A 794 6.30 -20.78 17.36
N LEU A 795 5.11 -21.11 17.86
CA LEU A 795 4.82 -21.32 19.27
C LEU A 795 4.38 -22.77 19.50
N ASN A 796 5.07 -23.50 20.37
CA ASN A 796 4.81 -24.91 20.60
C ASN A 796 4.65 -25.21 22.11
N THR A 797 3.59 -25.92 22.48
CA THR A 797 3.34 -26.41 23.84
C THR A 797 3.43 -25.34 24.95
N ALA A 798 2.99 -24.11 24.67
CA ALA A 798 2.94 -23.00 25.62
C ALA A 798 1.53 -22.77 26.16
N ALA A 799 1.43 -22.21 27.37
CA ALA A 799 0.16 -21.83 27.99
C ALA A 799 0.14 -20.35 28.38
N ASP A 800 -1.03 -19.73 28.43
CA ASP A 800 -1.21 -18.33 28.85
C ASP A 800 -0.27 -17.39 28.07
N VAL A 801 -0.41 -17.37 26.74
CA VAL A 801 0.46 -16.58 25.85
C VAL A 801 -0.29 -15.39 25.29
N THR A 802 0.32 -14.21 25.39
CA THR A 802 -0.21 -12.97 24.84
C THR A 802 0.66 -12.52 23.67
N VAL A 803 0.03 -12.31 22.51
CA VAL A 803 0.64 -11.80 21.29
C VAL A 803 -0.11 -10.53 20.93
N THR A 804 0.52 -9.37 21.09
CA THR A 804 -0.17 -8.07 20.95
C THR A 804 0.60 -7.09 20.07
N ASP A 805 -0.11 -6.39 19.18
CA ASP A 805 0.45 -5.30 18.35
C ASP A 805 1.68 -5.72 17.52
N ASN A 806 1.77 -6.97 17.07
CA ASN A 806 2.87 -7.44 16.23
C ASN A 806 2.52 -7.35 14.74
N LEU A 807 3.53 -7.10 13.91
CA LEU A 807 3.46 -7.16 12.47
C LEU A 807 4.15 -8.44 11.97
N PHE A 808 3.41 -9.30 11.25
CA PHE A 808 3.94 -10.45 10.52
C PHE A 808 3.80 -10.18 9.02
N GLU A 809 4.90 -9.95 8.33
CA GLU A 809 4.88 -9.52 6.93
C GLU A 809 5.72 -10.43 6.02
N ASP A 810 5.19 -10.84 4.87
CA ASP A 810 5.94 -11.55 3.82
C ASP A 810 6.70 -12.81 4.29
N ASN A 811 6.22 -13.46 5.35
CA ASN A 811 6.85 -14.67 5.84
C ASN A 811 6.34 -15.90 5.07
N ALA A 812 7.24 -16.85 4.83
CA ALA A 812 6.94 -18.05 4.06
C ALA A 812 7.15 -19.32 4.89
N SER A 813 6.15 -20.20 4.87
CA SER A 813 6.17 -21.52 5.48
C SER A 813 5.89 -22.59 4.43
N ASN A 814 6.66 -23.68 4.42
CA ASN A 814 6.32 -24.83 3.55
C ASN A 814 5.27 -25.76 4.19
N ASN A 815 4.85 -25.50 5.42
CA ASN A 815 3.86 -26.29 6.15
C ASN A 815 2.78 -25.36 6.75
N ASN A 816 2.67 -25.26 8.07
CA ASN A 816 1.61 -24.49 8.72
C ASN A 816 2.11 -23.11 9.16
N GLY A 817 1.25 -22.09 9.11
CA GLY A 817 1.47 -20.74 9.63
C GLY A 817 2.57 -19.98 8.88
N GLY A 818 2.18 -19.15 7.92
CA GLY A 818 3.12 -18.30 7.20
C GLY A 818 3.67 -17.22 8.13
N GLY A 819 2.78 -16.39 8.67
CA GLY A 819 3.08 -15.42 9.71
C GLY A 819 3.26 -16.09 11.07
N PHE A 820 2.21 -16.75 11.56
CA PHE A 820 2.18 -17.35 12.90
C PHE A 820 1.73 -18.81 12.91
N TRP A 821 2.42 -19.65 13.68
CA TRP A 821 2.05 -21.04 13.92
C TRP A 821 2.02 -21.35 15.42
N GLY A 822 0.83 -21.57 15.97
CA GLY A 822 0.61 -22.06 17.33
C GLY A 822 0.24 -23.55 17.35
N ASN A 823 0.95 -24.36 18.12
CA ASN A 823 0.66 -25.78 18.29
C ASN A 823 0.56 -26.20 19.75
N ASN A 824 -0.53 -26.88 20.10
CA ASN A 824 -0.86 -27.26 21.48
C ASN A 824 -0.81 -26.06 22.43
N VAL A 825 -1.33 -24.92 21.99
CA VAL A 825 -1.40 -23.70 22.80
C VAL A 825 -2.65 -23.71 23.66
N ASN A 826 -2.52 -23.41 24.94
CA ASN A 826 -3.66 -23.29 25.85
C ASN A 826 -3.78 -21.84 26.30
N ALA A 827 -4.95 -21.23 26.18
CA ALA A 827 -5.14 -19.81 26.46
C ALA A 827 -4.19 -18.92 25.64
N LEU A 828 -4.42 -18.84 24.32
CA LEU A 828 -3.75 -17.89 23.44
C LEU A 828 -4.62 -16.64 23.33
N GLU A 829 -4.07 -15.49 23.72
CA GLU A 829 -4.63 -14.17 23.46
C GLU A 829 -3.82 -13.52 22.34
N PHE A 830 -4.45 -13.32 21.19
CA PHE A 830 -3.85 -12.78 19.99
C PHE A 830 -4.63 -11.53 19.61
N THR A 831 -4.10 -10.35 19.96
CA THR A 831 -4.85 -9.08 19.91
C THR A 831 -4.11 -7.98 19.14
N GLY A 832 -4.78 -7.20 18.29
CA GLY A 832 -4.15 -6.02 17.67
C GLY A 832 -3.04 -6.34 16.64
N ASN A 833 -2.90 -7.59 16.23
CA ASN A 833 -1.79 -7.98 15.35
C ASN A 833 -2.15 -7.82 13.87
N THR A 834 -1.15 -7.47 13.07
CA THR A 834 -1.27 -7.39 11.61
C THR A 834 -0.49 -8.52 10.94
N MET A 835 -1.13 -9.25 10.04
CA MET A 835 -0.53 -10.31 9.21
C MET A 835 -0.78 -10.01 7.74
N THR A 836 0.27 -9.62 7.00
CA THR A 836 0.15 -9.27 5.58
C THR A 836 1.14 -9.99 4.68
N GLY A 837 0.71 -10.37 3.47
CA GLY A 837 1.58 -10.97 2.45
C GLY A 837 2.19 -12.35 2.81
N ASN A 838 1.76 -12.97 3.91
CA ASN A 838 2.36 -14.23 4.36
C ASN A 838 1.88 -15.42 3.52
N SER A 839 2.73 -16.44 3.39
CA SER A 839 2.43 -17.65 2.61
C SER A 839 2.70 -18.95 3.37
N ALA A 840 1.80 -19.93 3.22
CA ALA A 840 1.93 -21.24 3.86
C ALA A 840 1.34 -22.39 3.01
N SER A 841 1.55 -23.64 3.45
CA SER A 841 0.65 -24.72 3.04
C SER A 841 -0.72 -24.59 3.72
N SER A 842 -0.76 -24.20 5.00
CA SER A 842 -1.99 -24.08 5.79
C SER A 842 -1.91 -22.87 6.72
N GLY A 843 -2.95 -22.03 6.78
CA GLY A 843 -2.92 -20.82 7.61
C GLY A 843 -1.88 -19.83 7.09
N GLY A 844 -2.17 -19.20 5.94
CA GLY A 844 -1.27 -18.26 5.28
C GLY A 844 -0.85 -17.15 6.25
N GLY A 845 -1.83 -16.46 6.84
CA GLY A 845 -1.61 -15.54 7.96
C GLY A 845 -1.21 -16.29 9.23
N ALA A 846 -2.16 -17.04 9.80
CA ALA A 846 -1.89 -17.86 10.99
C ALA A 846 -2.55 -19.23 10.99
N PHE A 847 -1.87 -20.19 11.62
CA PHE A 847 -2.42 -21.49 12.01
C PHE A 847 -2.32 -21.64 13.53
N VAL A 848 -3.43 -21.96 14.19
CA VAL A 848 -3.48 -22.14 15.65
C VAL A 848 -4.18 -23.46 15.99
N ASP A 849 -3.49 -24.32 16.73
CA ASP A 849 -4.01 -25.57 17.30
C ASP A 849 -3.95 -25.49 18.83
N GLY A 850 -5.11 -25.40 19.49
CA GLY A 850 -5.18 -25.09 20.91
C GLY A 850 -6.55 -25.14 21.59
N THR A 851 -6.57 -24.91 22.90
CA THR A 851 -7.80 -24.75 23.69
C THR A 851 -7.88 -23.35 24.30
N GLY A 852 -8.98 -22.63 24.09
CA GLY A 852 -9.12 -21.23 24.52
C GLY A 852 -8.30 -20.28 23.65
N VAL A 853 -8.63 -20.20 22.36
CA VAL A 853 -8.02 -19.25 21.43
C VAL A 853 -8.89 -18.01 21.36
N VAL A 854 -8.31 -16.85 21.65
CA VAL A 854 -8.91 -15.53 21.47
C VAL A 854 -8.15 -14.82 20.35
N LEU A 855 -8.86 -14.51 19.27
CA LEU A 855 -8.38 -13.65 18.19
C LEU A 855 -9.24 -12.38 18.25
N ASP A 856 -8.67 -11.27 18.69
CA ASP A 856 -9.38 -10.02 18.94
C ASP A 856 -8.72 -8.86 18.18
N ASP A 857 -9.46 -8.03 17.45
CA ASP A 857 -8.91 -6.82 16.79
C ASP A 857 -7.66 -7.09 15.93
N ASN A 858 -7.59 -8.21 15.21
CA ASN A 858 -6.47 -8.51 14.31
C ASN A 858 -6.81 -8.23 12.86
N SER A 859 -5.77 -7.86 12.09
CA SER A 859 -5.85 -7.70 10.64
C SER A 859 -5.07 -8.81 9.94
N ALA A 860 -5.73 -9.59 9.09
CA ALA A 860 -5.11 -10.59 8.22
C ALA A 860 -5.43 -10.27 6.76
N THR A 861 -4.45 -9.73 6.03
CA THR A 861 -4.62 -9.22 4.67
C THR A 861 -3.68 -9.88 3.66
N GLU A 862 -4.14 -10.13 2.44
CA GLU A 862 -3.27 -10.57 1.31
C GLU A 862 -2.44 -11.85 1.59
N ASN A 863 -2.87 -12.68 2.54
CA ASN A 863 -2.16 -13.92 2.86
C ASN A 863 -2.58 -15.06 1.94
N SER A 864 -1.68 -16.02 1.71
CA SER A 864 -1.91 -17.13 0.78
C SER A 864 -1.63 -18.51 1.40
N ALA A 865 -2.54 -19.45 1.16
CA ALA A 865 -2.38 -20.84 1.57
C ALA A 865 -2.56 -21.81 0.39
N THR A 866 -1.59 -22.71 0.18
CA THR A 866 -1.70 -23.73 -0.89
C THR A 866 -2.65 -24.87 -0.57
N SER A 867 -3.11 -24.99 0.68
CA SER A 867 -4.18 -25.90 1.11
C SER A 867 -5.35 -25.13 1.74
N ASN A 868 -5.47 -24.96 3.06
CA ASN A 868 -6.62 -24.30 3.70
C ASN A 868 -6.24 -23.09 4.58
N GLY A 869 -7.21 -22.22 4.84
CA GLY A 869 -7.06 -21.05 5.72
C GLY A 869 -6.10 -20.02 5.13
N GLY A 870 -6.56 -19.19 4.20
CA GLY A 870 -5.71 -18.13 3.62
C GLY A 870 -5.29 -17.12 4.70
N GLY A 871 -6.27 -16.54 5.41
CA GLY A 871 -6.04 -15.71 6.59
C GLY A 871 -5.75 -16.56 7.83
N PHE A 872 -6.80 -17.18 8.39
CA PHE A 872 -6.72 -17.95 9.64
C PHE A 872 -7.11 -19.41 9.46
N TRP A 873 -6.34 -20.30 10.08
CA TRP A 873 -6.75 -21.68 10.37
C TRP A 873 -6.76 -21.91 11.88
N ILE A 874 -7.92 -22.20 12.44
CA ILE A 874 -8.11 -22.57 13.85
C ILE A 874 -8.45 -24.06 13.95
N GLN A 875 -7.73 -24.76 14.81
CA GLN A 875 -7.96 -26.15 15.19
C GLN A 875 -8.14 -26.24 16.71
N GLY A 876 -9.28 -26.73 17.16
CA GLY A 876 -9.60 -26.76 18.59
C GLY A 876 -11.05 -26.39 18.88
N ALA A 877 -11.40 -26.27 20.16
CA ALA A 877 -12.75 -25.93 20.60
C ALA A 877 -12.79 -24.58 21.34
N ASN A 878 -13.96 -23.94 21.36
CA ASN A 878 -14.26 -22.68 22.05
C ASN A 878 -13.33 -21.51 21.65
N ALA A 879 -13.19 -21.26 20.34
CA ALA A 879 -12.52 -20.04 19.88
C ALA A 879 -13.44 -18.82 20.06
N VAL A 880 -12.88 -17.70 20.48
CA VAL A 880 -13.51 -16.38 20.45
C VAL A 880 -12.78 -15.58 19.39
N VAL A 881 -13.51 -15.18 18.35
CA VAL A 881 -12.98 -14.44 17.21
C VAL A 881 -13.79 -13.15 17.12
N THR A 882 -13.23 -12.05 17.57
CA THR A 882 -13.92 -10.75 17.76
C THR A 882 -13.23 -9.63 17.02
N ASP A 883 -13.99 -8.76 16.36
CA ASP A 883 -13.50 -7.49 15.79
C ASP A 883 -12.30 -7.63 14.83
N ASN A 884 -12.14 -8.79 14.16
CA ASN A 884 -11.02 -9.00 13.24
C ASN A 884 -11.38 -8.56 11.81
N VAL A 885 -10.38 -8.04 11.09
CA VAL A 885 -10.45 -7.77 9.64
C VAL A 885 -9.68 -8.84 8.90
N VAL A 886 -10.37 -9.63 8.07
CA VAL A 886 -9.78 -10.71 7.27
C VAL A 886 -10.09 -10.47 5.81
N SER A 887 -9.14 -9.88 5.08
CA SER A 887 -9.37 -9.37 3.73
C SER A 887 -8.39 -9.87 2.67
N ASN A 888 -8.86 -10.02 1.43
CA ASN A 888 -7.99 -10.32 0.27
C ASN A 888 -7.11 -11.57 0.41
N ASN A 889 -7.49 -12.52 1.27
CA ASN A 889 -6.70 -13.73 1.47
C ASN A 889 -7.11 -14.82 0.47
N THR A 890 -6.16 -15.68 0.09
CA THR A 890 -6.37 -16.73 -0.90
C THR A 890 -6.04 -18.12 -0.36
N SER A 891 -6.90 -19.10 -0.62
CA SER A 891 -6.66 -20.52 -0.33
C SER A 891 -6.94 -21.39 -1.55
N ASN A 892 -6.05 -22.33 -1.88
CA ASN A 892 -6.33 -23.28 -2.98
C ASN A 892 -7.35 -24.39 -2.60
N SER A 893 -7.85 -24.42 -1.36
CA SER A 893 -8.87 -25.38 -0.90
C SER A 893 -10.02 -24.68 -0.18
N THR A 894 -10.01 -24.60 1.15
CA THR A 894 -11.16 -24.14 1.95
C THR A 894 -10.79 -23.01 2.90
N GLY A 895 -11.71 -22.07 3.12
CA GLY A 895 -11.53 -20.94 4.03
C GLY A 895 -10.50 -19.97 3.49
N GLY A 896 -10.86 -19.20 2.46
CA GLY A 896 -10.01 -18.12 1.94
C GLY A 896 -9.70 -17.14 3.06
N GLY A 897 -10.73 -16.70 3.79
CA GLY A 897 -10.59 -15.91 5.01
C GLY A 897 -10.25 -16.79 6.22
N ILE A 898 -11.26 -17.45 6.78
CA ILE A 898 -11.15 -18.18 8.05
C ILE A 898 -11.61 -19.63 7.89
N LEU A 899 -10.82 -20.57 8.41
CA LEU A 899 -11.21 -21.96 8.60
C LEU A 899 -11.13 -22.33 10.07
N HIS A 900 -12.22 -22.84 10.65
CA HIS A 900 -12.25 -23.40 12.00
C HIS A 900 -12.75 -24.85 11.99
N ASN A 901 -11.90 -25.77 12.44
CA ASN A 901 -12.22 -27.18 12.59
C ASN A 901 -12.19 -27.60 14.07
N GLY A 902 -13.37 -27.95 14.62
CA GLY A 902 -13.53 -28.37 16.01
C GLY A 902 -14.32 -27.41 16.90
N GLY A 903 -14.94 -26.37 16.34
CA GLY A 903 -15.62 -25.29 17.07
C GLY A 903 -16.80 -25.78 17.90
N ASN A 904 -16.56 -26.23 19.12
CA ASN A 904 -17.64 -26.43 20.08
C ASN A 904 -17.78 -25.13 20.88
N SER A 905 -18.96 -24.50 20.91
CA SER A 905 -19.19 -23.24 21.63
C SER A 905 -18.26 -22.10 21.20
N ALA A 906 -18.04 -21.94 19.89
CA ALA A 906 -17.23 -20.86 19.35
C ALA A 906 -18.08 -19.61 19.08
N LEU A 907 -17.50 -18.43 19.34
CA LEU A 907 -18.11 -17.13 19.11
C LEU A 907 -17.36 -16.39 17.99
N TYR A 908 -18.13 -15.88 17.03
CA TYR A 908 -17.69 -14.95 16.00
C TYR A 908 -18.53 -13.69 16.13
N GLU A 909 -17.92 -12.57 16.50
CA GLU A 909 -18.64 -11.31 16.74
C GLU A 909 -17.89 -10.12 16.14
N GLY A 910 -18.58 -9.19 15.47
CA GLY A 910 -17.97 -7.95 14.98
C GLY A 910 -16.91 -8.10 13.87
N ASN A 911 -16.71 -9.29 13.29
CA ASN A 911 -15.65 -9.50 12.32
C ASN A 911 -16.04 -9.02 10.92
N VAL A 912 -15.05 -8.48 10.19
CA VAL A 912 -15.15 -8.14 8.76
C VAL A 912 -14.35 -9.15 7.96
N VAL A 913 -15.03 -10.02 7.22
CA VAL A 913 -14.42 -11.05 6.36
C VAL A 913 -14.76 -10.72 4.91
N ASN A 914 -13.85 -10.09 4.19
CA ASN A 914 -14.15 -9.55 2.86
C ASN A 914 -13.14 -9.88 1.75
N ALA A 915 -13.61 -9.94 0.51
CA ALA A 915 -12.77 -10.13 -0.69
C ALA A 915 -11.84 -11.37 -0.65
N ASN A 916 -12.17 -12.39 0.15
CA ASN A 916 -11.34 -13.59 0.24
C ASN A 916 -11.71 -14.61 -0.83
N THR A 917 -10.71 -15.35 -1.33
CA THR A 917 -10.90 -16.31 -2.42
C THR A 917 -10.49 -17.72 -2.00
N ALA A 918 -11.33 -18.72 -2.29
CA ALA A 918 -10.93 -20.13 -2.17
C ALA A 918 -11.50 -21.07 -3.23
N SER A 919 -11.11 -22.33 -3.22
CA SER A 919 -11.71 -23.36 -4.10
C SER A 919 -13.05 -23.90 -3.58
N SER A 920 -13.35 -23.78 -2.29
CA SER A 920 -14.57 -24.33 -1.66
C SER A 920 -15.38 -23.33 -0.85
N VAL A 921 -14.74 -22.55 0.04
CA VAL A 921 -15.41 -21.54 0.87
C VAL A 921 -14.56 -20.27 0.93
N GLY A 922 -15.08 -19.17 0.40
CA GLY A 922 -14.36 -17.90 0.30
C GLY A 922 -14.12 -17.25 1.66
N GLY A 923 -15.18 -16.97 2.42
CA GLY A 923 -15.12 -16.31 3.72
C GLY A 923 -14.82 -17.28 4.87
N LEU A 924 -15.84 -17.59 5.68
CA LEU A 924 -15.74 -18.36 6.92
C LEU A 924 -16.25 -19.80 6.76
N TYR A 925 -15.39 -20.77 7.08
CA TYR A 925 -15.74 -22.17 7.26
C TYR A 925 -15.74 -22.54 8.74
N VAL A 926 -16.82 -23.15 9.25
CA VAL A 926 -16.88 -23.69 10.60
C VAL A 926 -17.42 -25.13 10.63
N ASN A 927 -16.69 -26.01 11.29
CA ASN A 927 -17.11 -27.37 11.61
C ASN A 927 -17.11 -27.59 13.13
N GLY A 928 -18.29 -27.77 13.72
CA GLY A 928 -18.43 -27.88 15.18
C GLY A 928 -19.87 -27.75 15.65
N SER A 929 -20.15 -27.48 16.93
CA SER A 929 -21.51 -27.38 17.50
C SER A 929 -21.65 -26.23 18.50
N GLY A 930 -22.83 -25.63 18.63
CA GLY A 930 -23.06 -24.45 19.46
C GLY A 930 -22.29 -23.23 18.97
N ILE A 931 -22.29 -22.99 17.66
CA ILE A 931 -21.61 -21.84 17.06
C ILE A 931 -22.52 -20.62 17.18
N SER A 932 -21.99 -19.49 17.64
CA SER A 932 -22.66 -18.18 17.55
C SER A 932 -21.88 -17.30 16.59
N VAL A 933 -22.58 -16.79 15.58
CA VAL A 933 -22.10 -15.84 14.57
C VAL A 933 -23.02 -14.62 14.65
N VAL A 934 -22.53 -13.55 15.27
CA VAL A 934 -23.31 -12.38 15.66
C VAL A 934 -22.67 -11.12 15.10
N ASP A 935 -23.42 -10.23 14.46
CA ASP A 935 -22.95 -8.90 14.05
C ASP A 935 -21.65 -8.93 13.20
N ASN A 936 -21.50 -9.93 12.32
CA ASN A 936 -20.36 -10.02 11.41
C ASN A 936 -20.72 -9.56 10.00
N GLN A 937 -19.72 -9.06 9.27
CA GLN A 937 -19.80 -8.73 7.86
C GLN A 937 -19.05 -9.76 7.00
N PHE A 938 -19.75 -10.39 6.06
CA PHE A 938 -19.19 -11.26 5.03
C PHE A 938 -19.44 -10.62 3.67
N SER A 939 -18.44 -9.98 3.06
CA SER A 939 -18.63 -9.24 1.80
C SER A 939 -17.68 -9.62 0.67
N ALA A 940 -18.15 -9.66 -0.58
CA ALA A 940 -17.31 -9.87 -1.76
C ALA A 940 -16.43 -11.14 -1.76
N ASN A 941 -16.72 -12.15 -0.94
CA ASN A 941 -15.93 -13.37 -0.88
C ASN A 941 -16.29 -14.30 -2.04
N SER A 942 -15.30 -14.97 -2.61
CA SER A 942 -15.46 -15.72 -3.85
C SER A 942 -14.94 -17.15 -3.78
N VAL A 943 -15.66 -18.04 -4.46
CA VAL A 943 -15.22 -19.40 -4.71
C VAL A 943 -14.90 -19.59 -6.18
N THR A 944 -13.71 -20.12 -6.49
CA THR A 944 -13.22 -20.32 -7.86
C THR A 944 -13.13 -21.79 -8.29
N GLY A 945 -13.28 -22.71 -7.33
CA GLY A 945 -13.18 -24.15 -7.59
C GLY A 945 -14.45 -24.74 -8.20
N SER A 946 -14.31 -25.89 -8.87
CA SER A 946 -15.42 -26.55 -9.56
C SER A 946 -16.46 -27.19 -8.64
N SER A 947 -16.32 -27.11 -7.32
CA SER A 947 -17.22 -27.71 -6.32
C SER A 947 -17.30 -26.79 -5.10
N GLY A 948 -17.60 -25.52 -5.34
CA GLY A 948 -17.76 -24.52 -4.30
C GLY A 948 -18.99 -24.80 -3.43
N VAL A 949 -18.96 -24.35 -2.18
CA VAL A 949 -20.06 -24.58 -1.22
C VAL A 949 -20.64 -23.28 -0.69
N ALA A 950 -19.83 -22.26 -0.43
CA ALA A 950 -20.33 -20.95 -0.05
C ALA A 950 -19.34 -19.83 -0.37
N GLY A 951 -19.84 -18.69 -0.86
CA GLY A 951 -19.03 -17.48 -0.99
C GLY A 951 -18.68 -16.91 0.39
N GLY A 952 -19.70 -16.59 1.19
CA GLY A 952 -19.57 -15.93 2.49
C GLY A 952 -19.31 -16.89 3.65
N PHE A 953 -20.32 -17.67 4.06
CA PHE A 953 -20.28 -18.50 5.27
C PHE A 953 -20.72 -19.94 5.03
N TYR A 954 -19.95 -20.90 5.55
CA TYR A 954 -20.32 -22.31 5.58
C TYR A 954 -20.24 -22.91 7.00
N ALA A 955 -21.37 -23.44 7.48
CA ALA A 955 -21.44 -24.24 8.69
C ALA A 955 -21.76 -25.72 8.41
N THR A 956 -20.97 -26.62 9.00
CA THR A 956 -21.25 -28.06 9.01
C THR A 956 -21.17 -28.68 10.40
N ASN A 957 -21.97 -29.70 10.65
CA ASN A 957 -22.18 -30.33 11.97
C ASN A 957 -22.65 -29.38 13.09
N ALA A 958 -23.02 -28.14 12.74
CA ALA A 958 -23.43 -27.06 13.63
C ALA A 958 -24.82 -27.24 14.24
N ALA A 959 -24.93 -28.12 15.23
CA ALA A 959 -26.12 -28.15 16.09
C ALA A 959 -26.22 -26.86 16.92
N ASN A 960 -27.41 -26.25 16.99
CA ASN A 960 -27.65 -24.99 17.71
C ASN A 960 -26.80 -23.82 17.17
N LEU A 961 -26.73 -23.66 15.85
CA LEU A 961 -26.15 -22.47 15.25
C LEU A 961 -27.05 -21.27 15.55
N GLU A 962 -26.45 -20.21 16.09
CA GLU A 962 -27.01 -18.87 16.17
C GLU A 962 -26.33 -18.01 15.11
N PHE A 963 -27.13 -17.44 14.21
CA PHE A 963 -26.69 -16.56 13.14
C PHE A 963 -27.56 -15.30 13.21
N SER A 964 -27.06 -14.25 13.88
CA SER A 964 -27.85 -13.06 14.22
C SER A 964 -27.17 -11.76 13.81
N GLY A 965 -27.91 -10.76 13.32
CA GLY A 965 -27.37 -9.41 13.06
C GLY A 965 -26.28 -9.35 11.99
N ASN A 966 -26.09 -10.42 11.20
CA ASN A 966 -24.99 -10.47 10.24
C ASN A 966 -25.37 -9.81 8.91
N ILE A 967 -24.38 -9.20 8.27
CA ILE A 967 -24.45 -8.62 6.93
C ILE A 967 -23.69 -9.55 5.98
N VAL A 968 -24.38 -10.10 4.98
CA VAL A 968 -23.82 -11.03 3.98
C VAL A 968 -24.07 -10.45 2.59
N THR A 969 -23.04 -9.87 1.98
CA THR A 969 -23.18 -9.06 0.75
C THR A 969 -22.25 -9.47 -0.37
N ASP A 970 -22.73 -9.48 -1.61
CA ASP A 970 -21.91 -9.65 -2.82
C ASP A 970 -20.99 -10.89 -2.84
N ASN A 971 -21.33 -11.93 -2.09
CA ASN A 971 -20.54 -13.15 -2.07
C ASN A 971 -20.90 -14.06 -3.24
N VAL A 972 -19.89 -14.72 -3.78
CA VAL A 972 -19.98 -15.40 -5.08
C VAL A 972 -19.50 -16.83 -4.98
N ALA A 973 -20.41 -17.78 -5.14
CA ALA A 973 -20.11 -19.19 -5.29
C ALA A 973 -20.04 -19.57 -6.79
N GLN A 974 -18.89 -19.34 -7.42
CA GLN A 974 -18.64 -19.72 -8.82
C GLN A 974 -18.10 -21.17 -8.91
N GLY A 975 -18.59 -21.95 -9.89
CA GLY A 975 -18.20 -23.34 -10.10
C GLY A 975 -19.30 -24.16 -10.78
N SER A 976 -19.08 -25.46 -11.00
CA SER A 976 -20.15 -26.34 -11.52
C SER A 976 -20.78 -27.05 -10.33
N ASN A 977 -22.02 -26.70 -10.00
CA ASN A 977 -22.70 -27.13 -8.77
C ASN A 977 -22.21 -26.39 -7.51
N SER A 978 -21.91 -25.09 -7.62
CA SER A 978 -21.61 -24.27 -6.45
C SER A 978 -22.90 -23.66 -5.89
N ASP A 979 -23.20 -23.99 -4.64
CA ASP A 979 -24.39 -23.57 -3.89
C ASP A 979 -24.07 -22.40 -2.92
N GLY A 980 -25.10 -21.84 -2.29
CA GLY A 980 -24.97 -20.99 -1.10
C GLY A 980 -24.13 -19.73 -1.30
N GLY A 981 -24.49 -18.88 -2.27
CA GLY A 981 -23.70 -17.70 -2.65
C GLY A 981 -23.28 -16.88 -1.44
N GLY A 982 -24.24 -16.52 -0.59
CA GLY A 982 -24.00 -15.93 0.72
C GLY A 982 -23.68 -16.99 1.79
N VAL A 983 -24.68 -17.80 2.14
CA VAL A 983 -24.61 -18.73 3.27
C VAL A 983 -24.99 -20.15 2.85
N TYR A 984 -24.23 -21.13 3.33
CA TYR A 984 -24.55 -22.55 3.25
C TYR A 984 -24.55 -23.19 4.64
N HIS A 985 -25.60 -23.94 4.97
CA HIS A 985 -25.69 -24.64 6.25
C HIS A 985 -26.08 -26.11 6.04
N ASN A 986 -25.19 -27.02 6.48
CA ASN A 986 -25.33 -28.46 6.36
C ASN A 986 -25.01 -29.18 7.68
N SER A 987 -25.98 -29.17 8.60
CA SER A 987 -25.82 -29.83 9.90
C SER A 987 -26.90 -30.85 10.24
N GLY A 988 -28.00 -30.96 9.48
CA GLY A 988 -29.13 -31.82 9.86
C GLY A 988 -29.89 -31.36 11.11
N ASN A 989 -29.45 -30.28 11.78
CA ASN A 989 -29.96 -29.78 13.06
C ASN A 989 -30.61 -28.39 12.90
N ALA A 990 -31.33 -27.95 13.94
CA ALA A 990 -31.94 -26.63 13.99
C ALA A 990 -30.86 -25.51 14.08
N ALA A 991 -31.18 -24.36 13.47
CA ALA A 991 -30.40 -23.12 13.55
C ALA A 991 -31.36 -21.93 13.68
N SER A 992 -30.89 -20.86 14.31
CA SER A 992 -31.61 -19.59 14.47
C SER A 992 -30.99 -18.54 13.56
N TYR A 993 -31.77 -17.98 12.65
CA TYR A 993 -31.41 -16.88 11.77
C TYR A 993 -32.27 -15.67 12.15
N VAL A 994 -31.68 -14.66 12.79
CA VAL A 994 -32.41 -13.51 13.33
C VAL A 994 -31.79 -12.19 12.87
N GLY A 995 -32.58 -11.27 12.30
CA GLY A 995 -32.10 -9.91 12.01
C GLY A 995 -30.91 -9.86 11.06
N ASN A 996 -30.79 -10.79 10.11
CA ASN A 996 -29.66 -10.77 9.16
C ASN A 996 -30.04 -10.08 7.87
N THR A 997 -29.08 -9.40 7.25
CA THR A 997 -29.18 -8.81 5.91
C THR A 997 -28.34 -9.61 4.92
N ILE A 998 -28.98 -10.26 3.96
CA ILE A 998 -28.35 -11.12 2.95
C ILE A 998 -28.69 -10.57 1.56
N THR A 999 -27.79 -9.81 0.95
CA THR A 999 -28.05 -9.12 -0.32
C THR A 999 -26.96 -9.26 -1.39
N GLY A 1000 -27.31 -9.18 -2.68
CA GLY A 1000 -26.34 -9.19 -3.79
C GLY A 1000 -25.56 -10.50 -4.00
N ASN A 1001 -25.89 -11.58 -3.27
CA ASN A 1001 -25.10 -12.82 -3.33
C ASN A 1001 -25.49 -13.69 -4.53
N SER A 1002 -24.51 -14.40 -5.10
CA SER A 1002 -24.71 -15.19 -6.32
C SER A 1002 -24.16 -16.62 -6.21
N ALA A 1003 -24.99 -17.60 -6.55
CA ALA A 1003 -24.63 -19.01 -6.69
C ALA A 1003 -24.89 -19.53 -8.11
N THR A 1004 -24.00 -20.39 -8.61
CA THR A 1004 -24.23 -21.04 -9.92
C THR A 1004 -25.31 -22.13 -9.92
N ASP A 1005 -25.63 -22.71 -8.76
CA ASP A 1005 -26.59 -23.82 -8.64
C ASP A 1005 -27.74 -23.47 -7.69
N LEU A 1006 -27.61 -23.69 -6.38
CA LEU A 1006 -28.72 -23.55 -5.43
C LEU A 1006 -28.47 -22.48 -4.37
N GLY A 1007 -29.50 -21.70 -4.00
CA GLY A 1007 -29.44 -20.79 -2.86
C GLY A 1007 -28.48 -19.62 -3.09
N GLY A 1008 -28.90 -18.62 -3.87
CA GLY A 1008 -28.08 -17.42 -4.12
C GLY A 1008 -27.74 -16.70 -2.82
N GLY A 1009 -28.76 -16.40 -2.02
CA GLY A 1009 -28.59 -15.85 -0.66
C GLY A 1009 -28.25 -16.95 0.34
N LEU A 1010 -29.16 -17.90 0.54
CA LEU A 1010 -29.08 -18.88 1.61
C LEU A 1010 -29.48 -20.30 1.18
N PHE A 1011 -28.64 -21.28 1.50
CA PHE A 1011 -28.93 -22.70 1.39
C PHE A 1011 -28.98 -23.36 2.77
N VAL A 1012 -30.10 -23.99 3.14
CA VAL A 1012 -30.27 -24.63 4.46
C VAL A 1012 -30.67 -26.09 4.39
N GLN A 1013 -30.02 -26.91 5.22
CA GLN A 1013 -30.36 -28.30 5.50
C GLN A 1013 -30.53 -28.54 7.01
N GLY A 1014 -31.57 -29.27 7.39
CA GLY A 1014 -31.84 -29.60 8.79
C GLY A 1014 -33.32 -29.61 9.13
N SER A 1015 -33.68 -29.56 10.41
CA SER A 1015 -35.09 -29.40 10.79
C SER A 1015 -35.22 -28.56 12.04
N GLY A 1016 -36.29 -27.78 12.14
CA GLY A 1016 -36.52 -26.88 13.27
C GLY A 1016 -35.83 -25.51 13.16
N HIS A 1017 -35.51 -25.03 11.95
CA HIS A 1017 -34.89 -23.72 11.78
C HIS A 1017 -35.86 -22.58 12.17
N VAL A 1018 -35.33 -21.53 12.79
CA VAL A 1018 -36.06 -20.30 13.11
C VAL A 1018 -35.55 -19.19 12.21
N PHE A 1019 -36.46 -18.52 11.51
CA PHE A 1019 -36.18 -17.33 10.70
C PHE A 1019 -37.02 -16.16 11.24
N SER A 1020 -36.38 -15.13 11.76
CA SER A 1020 -37.07 -13.95 12.30
C SER A 1020 -36.40 -12.65 11.87
N GLY A 1021 -37.14 -11.70 11.31
CA GLY A 1021 -36.60 -10.36 11.04
C GLY A 1021 -35.48 -10.30 9.99
N ASN A 1022 -35.34 -11.30 9.11
CA ASN A 1022 -34.26 -11.30 8.12
C ASN A 1022 -34.66 -10.57 6.83
N LEU A 1023 -33.72 -9.86 6.22
CA LEU A 1023 -33.80 -9.30 4.87
C LEU A 1023 -32.97 -10.15 3.91
N ILE A 1024 -33.60 -10.67 2.86
CA ILE A 1024 -32.97 -11.48 1.82
C ILE A 1024 -33.34 -10.86 0.47
N ASP A 1025 -32.45 -10.04 -0.05
CA ASP A 1025 -32.73 -9.17 -1.20
C ASP A 1025 -31.72 -9.34 -2.34
N ASP A 1026 -32.13 -9.13 -3.59
CA ASP A 1026 -31.24 -9.07 -4.77
C ASP A 1026 -30.21 -10.23 -4.91
N ASN A 1027 -30.58 -11.45 -4.49
CA ASN A 1027 -29.71 -12.61 -4.62
C ASN A 1027 -30.03 -13.42 -5.88
N PHE A 1028 -29.00 -14.05 -6.46
CA PHE A 1028 -29.08 -14.77 -7.73
C PHE A 1028 -28.69 -16.25 -7.61
N ALA A 1029 -29.52 -17.14 -8.19
CA ALA A 1029 -29.19 -18.55 -8.35
C ALA A 1029 -29.28 -19.03 -9.80
N GLY A 1030 -28.23 -19.68 -10.29
CA GLY A 1030 -28.19 -20.27 -11.63
C GLY A 1030 -29.12 -21.46 -11.85
N ASN A 1031 -29.59 -22.13 -10.78
CA ASN A 1031 -30.68 -23.10 -10.86
C ASN A 1031 -31.87 -22.72 -9.96
N ASN A 1032 -31.84 -23.00 -8.66
CA ASN A 1032 -33.05 -22.86 -7.84
C ASN A 1032 -32.80 -22.12 -6.52
N GLY A 1033 -33.79 -21.34 -6.07
CA GLY A 1033 -33.72 -20.62 -4.81
C GLY A 1033 -32.82 -19.39 -4.91
N GLY A 1034 -33.23 -18.36 -5.65
CA GLY A 1034 -32.45 -17.12 -5.79
C GLY A 1034 -32.15 -16.51 -4.42
N GLY A 1035 -33.21 -16.26 -3.64
CA GLY A 1035 -33.08 -15.89 -2.24
C GLY A 1035 -32.69 -17.09 -1.39
N MET A 1036 -33.52 -18.15 -1.42
CA MET A 1036 -33.36 -19.28 -0.51
C MET A 1036 -33.65 -20.65 -1.13
N TYR A 1037 -32.80 -21.63 -0.80
CA TYR A 1037 -33.05 -23.05 -1.02
C TYR A 1037 -33.22 -23.78 0.32
N ILE A 1038 -34.41 -24.34 0.53
CA ILE A 1038 -34.79 -25.02 1.77
C ILE A 1038 -34.85 -26.53 1.55
N ASN A 1039 -33.88 -27.22 2.13
CA ASN A 1039 -33.85 -28.67 2.28
C ASN A 1039 -33.94 -29.06 3.77
N GLY A 1040 -34.91 -28.46 4.46
CA GLY A 1040 -35.15 -28.75 5.87
C GLY A 1040 -36.62 -28.69 6.29
N ALA A 1041 -37.01 -29.54 7.24
CA ALA A 1041 -38.41 -29.69 7.67
C ALA A 1041 -38.74 -28.86 8.93
N ASN A 1042 -40.00 -28.45 9.10
CA ASN A 1042 -40.51 -27.78 10.32
C ASN A 1042 -39.80 -26.46 10.68
N SER A 1043 -39.71 -25.50 9.74
CA SER A 1043 -39.17 -24.17 10.04
C SER A 1043 -40.25 -23.20 10.52
N THR A 1044 -39.89 -22.29 11.44
CA THR A 1044 -40.75 -21.20 11.93
C THR A 1044 -40.31 -19.88 11.34
N TRP A 1045 -41.27 -19.06 10.89
CA TRP A 1045 -41.03 -17.83 10.14
C TRP A 1045 -41.83 -16.68 10.73
N THR A 1046 -41.16 -15.56 11.02
CA THR A 1046 -41.79 -14.37 11.59
C THR A 1046 -41.13 -13.12 11.04
N ILE A 1047 -41.90 -12.24 10.38
CA ILE A 1047 -41.45 -10.91 9.92
C ILE A 1047 -40.16 -10.97 9.07
N ASN A 1048 -40.09 -11.87 8.09
CA ASN A 1048 -38.97 -11.92 7.14
C ASN A 1048 -39.34 -11.23 5.83
N ALA A 1049 -38.35 -10.59 5.19
CA ALA A 1049 -38.43 -9.94 3.90
C ALA A 1049 -37.59 -10.71 2.87
N ILE A 1050 -38.24 -11.25 1.83
CA ILE A 1050 -37.58 -11.92 0.70
C ILE A 1050 -37.98 -11.19 -0.57
N THR A 1051 -37.08 -10.39 -1.13
CA THR A 1051 -37.40 -9.47 -2.24
C THR A 1051 -36.35 -9.47 -3.35
N ASN A 1052 -36.77 -9.08 -4.56
CA ASN A 1052 -35.89 -8.86 -5.71
C ASN A 1052 -34.94 -10.02 -6.10
N ASN A 1053 -35.13 -11.22 -5.56
CA ASN A 1053 -34.22 -12.33 -5.84
C ASN A 1053 -34.56 -13.01 -7.19
N GLU A 1054 -33.54 -13.47 -7.90
CA GLU A 1054 -33.67 -14.12 -9.21
C GLU A 1054 -33.15 -15.56 -9.21
N ALA A 1055 -33.87 -16.47 -9.87
CA ALA A 1055 -33.37 -17.79 -10.21
C ALA A 1055 -33.59 -18.11 -11.70
N ILE A 1056 -32.63 -18.76 -12.37
CA ILE A 1056 -32.85 -19.17 -13.77
C ILE A 1056 -33.92 -20.27 -13.84
N SER A 1057 -33.89 -21.29 -12.97
CA SER A 1057 -34.87 -22.39 -13.03
C SER A 1057 -36.11 -22.09 -12.20
N ASN A 1058 -36.08 -22.23 -10.88
CA ASN A 1058 -37.29 -22.16 -10.06
C ASN A 1058 -37.06 -21.54 -8.68
N GLY A 1059 -38.10 -20.92 -8.11
CA GLY A 1059 -38.06 -20.40 -6.76
C GLY A 1059 -37.16 -19.18 -6.69
N GLY A 1060 -37.53 -18.10 -7.39
CA GLY A 1060 -36.78 -16.84 -7.37
C GLY A 1060 -36.53 -16.37 -5.95
N GLY A 1061 -37.56 -16.35 -5.12
CA GLY A 1061 -37.45 -16.07 -3.69
C GLY A 1061 -37.12 -17.35 -2.92
N VAL A 1062 -37.97 -18.39 -3.04
CA VAL A 1062 -37.82 -19.60 -2.24
C VAL A 1062 -38.07 -20.88 -3.05
N TYR A 1063 -37.15 -21.83 -2.94
CA TYR A 1063 -37.33 -23.21 -3.40
C TYR A 1063 -37.35 -24.17 -2.21
N ASN A 1064 -38.47 -24.85 -1.97
CA ASN A 1064 -38.64 -25.75 -0.82
C ASN A 1064 -38.90 -27.21 -1.25
N ILE A 1065 -38.10 -28.14 -0.72
CA ILE A 1065 -38.22 -29.59 -0.99
C ILE A 1065 -38.58 -30.45 0.22
N GLN A 1066 -38.90 -29.84 1.38
CA GLN A 1066 -39.25 -30.57 2.60
C GLN A 1066 -40.60 -30.13 3.20
N THR A 1067 -41.18 -31.01 4.02
CA THR A 1067 -42.48 -30.81 4.70
C THR A 1067 -42.38 -29.92 5.94
N GLY A 1068 -43.50 -29.31 6.37
CA GLY A 1068 -43.59 -28.63 7.67
C GLY A 1068 -43.12 -27.18 7.69
N THR A 1069 -42.67 -26.63 6.57
CA THR A 1069 -42.42 -25.18 6.39
C THR A 1069 -43.76 -24.42 6.39
N SER A 1070 -43.81 -23.28 7.05
CA SER A 1070 -44.96 -22.35 7.03
C SER A 1070 -44.45 -20.93 6.86
N PHE A 1071 -44.94 -20.23 5.84
CA PHE A 1071 -44.70 -18.81 5.62
C PHE A 1071 -45.84 -17.94 6.15
N ALA A 1072 -46.88 -18.54 6.72
CA ALA A 1072 -48.04 -17.81 7.20
C ALA A 1072 -47.68 -16.83 8.33
N GLY A 1073 -48.14 -15.58 8.21
CA GLY A 1073 -48.05 -14.58 9.28
C GLY A 1073 -49.15 -14.74 10.34
N ASP A 1074 -49.13 -13.85 11.36
CA ASP A 1074 -50.16 -13.76 12.40
C ASP A 1074 -50.94 -12.45 12.29
N GLU A 1075 -52.14 -12.52 11.72
CA GLU A 1075 -53.07 -11.38 11.57
C GLU A 1075 -53.41 -10.69 12.89
N MET A 1076 -53.49 -11.44 14.01
CA MET A 1076 -53.83 -10.85 15.30
C MET A 1076 -52.65 -10.11 15.93
N ALA A 1077 -51.42 -10.48 15.57
CA ALA A 1077 -50.20 -9.81 16.00
C ALA A 1077 -49.77 -8.67 15.06
N GLY A 1078 -50.18 -8.71 13.79
CA GLY A 1078 -49.67 -7.79 12.75
C GLY A 1078 -48.33 -8.22 12.16
N ASP A 1079 -47.90 -9.46 12.43
CA ASP A 1079 -46.59 -9.99 12.06
C ASP A 1079 -46.69 -10.69 10.69
N TYR A 1080 -46.33 -9.98 9.62
CA TYR A 1080 -46.41 -10.49 8.25
C TYR A 1080 -45.03 -10.76 7.66
N ASN A 1081 -44.87 -11.88 6.94
CA ASN A 1081 -43.71 -12.06 6.07
C ASN A 1081 -43.97 -11.35 4.73
N VAL A 1082 -42.92 -10.81 4.11
CA VAL A 1082 -42.97 -10.18 2.79
C VAL A 1082 -42.24 -11.05 1.78
N ILE A 1083 -42.93 -11.46 0.72
CA ILE A 1083 -42.35 -12.24 -0.39
C ILE A 1083 -42.82 -11.60 -1.69
N ALA A 1084 -42.05 -10.63 -2.19
CA ALA A 1084 -42.45 -9.78 -3.31
C ALA A 1084 -41.31 -9.60 -4.33
N PHE A 1085 -41.65 -9.28 -5.58
CA PHE A 1085 -40.67 -8.93 -6.63
C PHE A 1085 -39.59 -9.98 -6.98
N ASN A 1086 -39.70 -11.20 -6.46
CA ASN A 1086 -38.79 -12.28 -6.82
C ASN A 1086 -39.18 -12.90 -8.16
N THR A 1087 -38.19 -13.24 -8.99
CA THR A 1087 -38.41 -13.74 -10.34
C THR A 1087 -37.72 -15.08 -10.59
N ALA A 1088 -38.35 -15.93 -11.40
CA ALA A 1088 -37.70 -17.13 -11.92
C ALA A 1088 -38.00 -17.33 -13.40
N GLN A 1089 -37.00 -17.62 -14.23
CA GLN A 1089 -37.20 -17.66 -15.69
C GLN A 1089 -38.02 -18.87 -16.14
N LEU A 1090 -37.89 -20.03 -15.47
CA LEU A 1090 -38.62 -21.26 -15.82
C LEU A 1090 -39.72 -21.64 -14.80
N GLY A 1091 -39.87 -20.90 -13.70
CA GLY A 1091 -40.69 -21.29 -12.55
C GLY A 1091 -41.34 -20.12 -11.83
N ALA A 1092 -41.81 -20.36 -10.61
CA ALA A 1092 -42.49 -19.37 -9.77
C ALA A 1092 -41.55 -18.75 -8.72
N ALA A 1093 -41.96 -17.63 -8.12
CA ALA A 1093 -41.24 -16.96 -7.03
C ALA A 1093 -41.10 -17.86 -5.79
N ILE A 1094 -42.18 -18.58 -5.43
CA ILE A 1094 -42.14 -19.71 -4.50
C ILE A 1094 -42.38 -21.00 -5.26
N TYR A 1095 -41.44 -21.94 -5.15
CA TYR A 1095 -41.56 -23.27 -5.72
C TYR A 1095 -41.55 -24.33 -4.63
N HIS A 1096 -42.65 -25.05 -4.48
CA HIS A 1096 -42.82 -26.13 -3.52
C HIS A 1096 -42.76 -27.49 -4.23
N ASN A 1097 -41.82 -28.35 -3.85
CA ASN A 1097 -41.57 -29.63 -4.52
C ASN A 1097 -41.50 -30.79 -3.50
N VAL A 1098 -42.65 -31.12 -2.90
CA VAL A 1098 -42.72 -32.08 -1.78
C VAL A 1098 -43.69 -33.22 -2.07
N SER A 1099 -43.16 -34.45 -2.20
CA SER A 1099 -43.90 -35.62 -2.73
C SER A 1099 -44.92 -36.29 -1.78
N SER A 1100 -44.95 -35.91 -0.49
CA SER A 1100 -45.78 -36.57 0.54
C SER A 1100 -46.41 -35.64 1.59
N GLY A 1101 -46.53 -34.34 1.29
CA GLY A 1101 -46.84 -33.29 2.28
C GLY A 1101 -48.20 -32.61 2.14
N ASN A 1102 -48.67 -32.08 3.26
CA ASN A 1102 -49.80 -31.14 3.36
C ASN A 1102 -49.51 -29.83 2.61
N ASN A 1103 -50.57 -29.08 2.34
CA ASN A 1103 -50.53 -27.69 1.87
C ASN A 1103 -49.44 -26.84 2.55
N LEU A 1104 -48.73 -26.02 1.78
CA LEU A 1104 -47.80 -25.01 2.29
C LEU A 1104 -48.61 -23.79 2.79
N PRO A 1105 -48.66 -23.51 4.10
CA PRO A 1105 -49.35 -22.34 4.62
C PRO A 1105 -48.56 -21.07 4.27
N ALA A 1106 -49.22 -20.12 3.60
CA ALA A 1106 -48.67 -18.81 3.22
C ALA A 1106 -49.74 -17.71 3.32
N GLN A 1107 -50.71 -17.88 4.23
CA GLN A 1107 -51.73 -16.88 4.51
C GLN A 1107 -51.11 -15.69 5.21
N TYR A 1108 -51.67 -14.49 5.06
CA TYR A 1108 -51.14 -13.30 5.74
C TYR A 1108 -49.68 -13.02 5.37
N VAL A 1109 -49.33 -13.23 4.09
CA VAL A 1109 -48.06 -12.83 3.47
C VAL A 1109 -48.31 -11.58 2.62
N CYS A 1110 -47.42 -10.61 2.70
CA CYS A 1110 -47.41 -9.47 1.78
C CYS A 1110 -46.73 -9.88 0.47
N TRP A 1111 -47.51 -9.92 -0.61
CA TRP A 1111 -47.05 -10.39 -1.94
C TRP A 1111 -46.66 -9.24 -2.89
N GLY A 1112 -46.74 -7.98 -2.44
CA GLY A 1112 -46.59 -6.80 -3.31
C GLY A 1112 -47.78 -6.55 -4.26
N THR A 1113 -48.83 -7.38 -4.18
CA THR A 1113 -50.08 -7.22 -4.95
C THR A 1113 -51.26 -7.79 -4.17
N THR A 1114 -52.44 -7.19 -4.33
CA THR A 1114 -53.72 -7.70 -3.80
C THR A 1114 -54.47 -8.56 -4.82
N ASN A 1115 -53.92 -8.75 -6.02
CA ASN A 1115 -54.52 -9.56 -7.07
C ASN A 1115 -54.20 -11.06 -6.90
N ALA A 1116 -55.18 -11.83 -6.42
CA ALA A 1116 -55.03 -13.28 -6.23
C ALA A 1116 -54.59 -14.07 -7.48
N GLN A 1117 -54.87 -13.57 -8.69
CA GLN A 1117 -54.39 -14.23 -9.93
C GLN A 1117 -52.90 -14.03 -10.14
N GLU A 1118 -52.36 -12.86 -9.79
CA GLU A 1118 -50.92 -12.59 -9.84
C GLU A 1118 -50.20 -13.40 -8.77
N VAL A 1119 -50.75 -13.48 -7.56
CA VAL A 1119 -50.21 -14.36 -6.49
C VAL A 1119 -50.18 -15.82 -6.91
N THR A 1120 -51.24 -16.31 -7.57
CA THR A 1120 -51.26 -17.69 -8.10
C THR A 1120 -50.15 -17.95 -9.12
N GLN A 1121 -49.74 -16.95 -9.91
CA GLN A 1121 -48.63 -17.09 -10.86
C GLN A 1121 -47.26 -17.04 -10.17
N MET A 1122 -47.16 -16.39 -9.01
CA MET A 1122 -45.95 -16.31 -8.19
C MET A 1122 -45.71 -17.56 -7.32
N THR A 1123 -46.68 -18.48 -7.26
CA THR A 1123 -46.62 -19.69 -6.44
C THR A 1123 -46.80 -20.95 -7.29
N TYR A 1124 -45.96 -21.97 -7.11
CA TYR A 1124 -46.11 -23.25 -7.81
C TYR A 1124 -45.84 -24.45 -6.90
N ASP A 1125 -46.71 -25.45 -6.94
CA ASP A 1125 -46.54 -26.75 -6.27
C ASP A 1125 -46.43 -27.87 -7.32
N PHE A 1126 -45.27 -28.54 -7.40
CA PHE A 1126 -44.99 -29.53 -8.45
C PHE A 1126 -45.87 -30.77 -8.38
N PHE A 1127 -46.36 -31.14 -7.19
CA PHE A 1127 -47.13 -32.37 -6.99
C PHE A 1127 -48.64 -32.15 -7.01
N ASP A 1128 -49.10 -31.01 -7.54
CA ASP A 1128 -50.50 -30.59 -7.75
C ASP A 1128 -51.41 -31.75 -8.24
N ASN A 1129 -51.83 -32.52 -7.26
CA ASN A 1129 -52.86 -33.52 -7.30
C ASN A 1129 -54.00 -32.91 -6.49
N SER A 1130 -55.21 -32.89 -7.04
CA SER A 1130 -56.44 -32.46 -6.36
C SER A 1130 -56.75 -33.13 -4.99
N SER A 1131 -55.88 -34.02 -4.52
CA SER A 1131 -55.96 -34.72 -3.23
C SER A 1131 -54.67 -34.63 -2.36
N LEU A 1132 -53.62 -33.93 -2.79
CA LEU A 1132 -52.36 -33.71 -2.02
C LEU A 1132 -51.78 -32.31 -2.36
N GLY A 1133 -51.88 -31.36 -1.43
CA GLY A 1133 -51.15 -30.07 -1.44
C GLY A 1133 -51.74 -28.94 -2.31
N ILE A 1134 -51.94 -27.75 -1.75
CA ILE A 1134 -52.16 -26.44 -2.41
C ILE A 1134 -51.37 -25.40 -1.59
N ILE A 1135 -50.74 -24.41 -2.21
CA ILE A 1135 -50.20 -23.24 -1.48
C ILE A 1135 -51.37 -22.38 -0.98
N LEU A 1136 -51.56 -22.30 0.34
CA LEU A 1136 -52.67 -21.56 0.95
C LEU A 1136 -52.28 -20.10 1.19
N PHE A 1137 -52.45 -19.25 0.19
CA PHE A 1137 -52.10 -17.82 0.28
C PHE A 1137 -53.25 -16.90 0.73
N ALA A 1138 -54.49 -17.42 0.79
CA ALA A 1138 -55.66 -16.62 1.16
C ALA A 1138 -56.02 -16.78 2.66
N PRO A 1139 -56.39 -15.70 3.36
CA PRO A 1139 -56.60 -14.34 2.85
C PRO A 1139 -55.30 -13.59 2.51
N LEU A 1140 -55.37 -12.73 1.50
CA LEU A 1140 -54.31 -11.76 1.18
C LEU A 1140 -54.39 -10.61 2.18
N VAL A 1141 -53.24 -10.04 2.53
CA VAL A 1141 -53.18 -8.82 3.34
C VAL A 1141 -53.62 -7.64 2.45
N GLU A 1142 -54.72 -6.96 2.80
CA GLU A 1142 -55.28 -5.80 2.06
C GLU A 1142 -54.70 -4.45 2.54
N ASP A 1143 -53.57 -4.48 3.24
CA ASP A 1143 -52.98 -3.31 3.88
C ASP A 1143 -52.15 -2.47 2.88
N PRO A 1144 -52.36 -1.13 2.76
CA PRO A 1144 -51.41 -0.24 2.11
C PRO A 1144 -50.00 -0.29 2.75
N ASP A 1145 -49.87 -0.77 3.99
CA ASP A 1145 -48.58 -1.02 4.64
C ASP A 1145 -47.93 -2.34 4.18
N CYS A 1146 -48.53 -3.10 3.25
CA CYS A 1146 -47.74 -4.05 2.45
C CYS A 1146 -46.84 -3.34 1.40
N ALA A 1147 -46.94 -2.01 1.26
CA ALA A 1147 -45.89 -1.15 0.71
C ALA A 1147 -44.97 -0.57 1.80
N GLY A 1148 -45.29 -0.85 3.07
CA GLY A 1148 -44.49 -0.61 4.26
C GLY A 1148 -43.70 -1.87 4.63
N MET A 1149 -42.70 -2.20 3.82
CA MET A 1149 -41.43 -2.49 4.48
C MET A 1149 -41.00 -1.21 5.19
N PRO A 1150 -40.28 -1.25 6.31
CA PRO A 1150 -39.56 -0.05 6.73
C PRO A 1150 -38.81 0.41 5.48
N ALA A 1151 -39.03 1.65 5.04
CA ALA A 1151 -38.05 2.26 4.15
C ALA A 1151 -36.71 1.96 4.84
N GLN A 1152 -35.77 1.29 4.14
CA GLN A 1152 -34.42 1.05 4.65
C GLN A 1152 -34.07 2.27 5.50
N CYS A 1153 -33.84 2.06 6.80
CA CYS A 1153 -33.45 3.17 7.64
C CYS A 1153 -32.00 3.45 7.25
N VAL A 1154 -31.83 4.23 6.18
CA VAL A 1154 -30.54 4.38 5.52
C VAL A 1154 -29.62 5.10 6.50
N GLY A 1155 -28.75 4.34 7.17
CA GLY A 1155 -27.94 4.84 8.28
C GLY A 1155 -28.10 4.12 9.61
N ASP A 1156 -29.09 3.24 9.78
CA ASP A 1156 -29.17 2.33 10.93
C ASP A 1156 -28.25 1.13 10.67
N LEU A 1157 -26.97 1.34 10.94
CA LEU A 1157 -25.93 0.34 10.72
C LEU A 1157 -25.89 -0.72 11.84
N THR A 1158 -26.60 -0.46 12.94
CA THR A 1158 -26.74 -1.37 14.08
C THR A 1158 -28.04 -2.16 14.09
N ASP A 1159 -28.95 -1.89 13.15
CA ASP A 1159 -30.29 -2.48 13.03
C ASP A 1159 -31.14 -2.39 14.32
N ASP A 1160 -30.88 -1.38 15.16
CA ASP A 1160 -31.55 -1.20 16.46
C ASP A 1160 -32.83 -0.32 16.38
N GLN A 1161 -33.19 0.09 15.17
CA GLN A 1161 -34.30 0.96 14.80
C GLN A 1161 -34.11 2.44 15.18
N VAL A 1162 -32.87 2.85 15.49
CA VAL A 1162 -32.50 4.22 15.83
C VAL A 1162 -31.16 4.58 15.20
N VAL A 1163 -31.13 5.57 14.31
CA VAL A 1163 -29.86 6.09 13.78
C VAL A 1163 -29.23 7.04 14.79
N ASP A 1164 -28.16 6.64 15.46
CA ASP A 1164 -27.49 7.43 16.48
C ASP A 1164 -25.95 7.36 16.45
N GLY A 1165 -25.33 7.69 17.60
CA GLY A 1165 -23.88 7.71 17.74
C GLY A 1165 -23.22 6.35 17.55
N ALA A 1166 -23.94 5.25 17.73
CA ALA A 1166 -23.43 3.90 17.50
C ALA A 1166 -23.22 3.64 16.01
N ASP A 1167 -24.21 3.97 15.18
CA ASP A 1167 -24.10 3.81 13.71
C ASP A 1167 -23.02 4.71 13.13
N LEU A 1168 -22.93 5.95 13.64
CA LEU A 1168 -21.87 6.88 13.26
C LEU A 1168 -20.47 6.33 13.54
N GLY A 1169 -20.32 5.60 14.65
CA GLY A 1169 -19.08 4.93 15.00
C GLY A 1169 -18.68 3.88 13.97
N ILE A 1170 -19.64 3.06 13.52
CA ILE A 1170 -19.45 2.01 12.50
C ILE A 1170 -19.05 2.63 11.16
N LEU A 1171 -19.76 3.69 10.75
CA LEU A 1171 -19.50 4.37 9.49
C LEU A 1171 -18.11 5.01 9.46
N LEU A 1172 -17.71 5.70 10.54
CA LEU A 1172 -16.38 6.30 10.63
C LEU A 1172 -15.26 5.26 10.71
N GLY A 1173 -15.54 4.07 11.26
CA GLY A 1173 -14.59 2.95 11.33
C GLY A 1173 -14.28 2.32 9.96
N LEU A 1174 -15.21 2.41 9.01
CA LEU A 1174 -15.08 1.81 7.67
C LEU A 1174 -14.70 2.82 6.57
N TRP A 1175 -14.26 4.03 6.94
CA TRP A 1175 -13.98 5.14 6.02
C TRP A 1175 -12.92 4.81 4.96
N GLY A 1176 -13.31 4.85 3.68
CA GLY A 1176 -12.46 4.52 2.52
C GLY A 1176 -13.12 3.51 1.58
N PRO A 1177 -12.36 2.91 0.64
CA PRO A 1177 -12.89 1.95 -0.32
C PRO A 1177 -13.49 0.72 0.38
N CYS A 1178 -14.76 0.47 0.12
CA CYS A 1178 -15.55 -0.56 0.79
C CYS A 1178 -16.62 -1.14 -0.16
N PRO A 1179 -16.23 -1.78 -1.29
CA PRO A 1179 -17.19 -2.31 -2.27
C PRO A 1179 -18.13 -3.33 -1.64
N GLY A 1180 -19.42 -2.98 -1.53
CA GLY A 1180 -20.48 -3.87 -1.04
C GLY A 1180 -20.59 -3.98 0.48
N CYS A 1181 -20.07 -3.01 1.25
CA CYS A 1181 -20.20 -3.04 2.71
C CYS A 1181 -21.40 -2.21 3.20
N ALA A 1182 -22.03 -2.58 4.31
CA ALA A 1182 -23.27 -1.90 4.75
C ALA A 1182 -23.08 -0.43 5.14
N ALA A 1183 -21.86 0.00 5.47
CA ALA A 1183 -21.56 1.41 5.75
C ALA A 1183 -21.43 2.26 4.47
N ASP A 1184 -21.30 1.62 3.31
CA ASP A 1184 -21.36 2.23 1.99
C ASP A 1184 -22.84 2.37 1.64
N LEU A 1185 -23.50 3.27 2.36
CA LEU A 1185 -24.95 3.49 2.35
C LEU A 1185 -25.48 3.95 0.99
N ASN A 1186 -24.60 4.28 0.06
CA ASN A 1186 -24.94 4.64 -1.31
C ASN A 1186 -24.43 3.64 -2.38
N ASP A 1187 -23.85 2.51 -1.97
CA ASP A 1187 -23.29 1.45 -2.81
C ASP A 1187 -22.29 1.96 -3.88
N ASP A 1188 -21.54 3.03 -3.59
CA ASP A 1188 -20.58 3.63 -4.53
C ASP A 1188 -19.18 2.99 -4.49
N GLY A 1189 -19.00 2.04 -3.57
CA GLY A 1189 -17.79 1.32 -3.29
C GLY A 1189 -16.84 2.05 -2.35
N GLN A 1190 -17.25 3.15 -1.71
CA GLN A 1190 -16.46 3.89 -0.72
C GLN A 1190 -17.30 4.46 0.43
N VAL A 1191 -17.02 4.07 1.67
CA VAL A 1191 -17.58 4.73 2.86
C VAL A 1191 -16.90 6.07 3.06
N ASN A 1192 -17.64 7.16 2.90
CA ASN A 1192 -17.06 8.48 2.98
C ASN A 1192 -18.07 9.52 3.51
N GLY A 1193 -17.81 10.80 3.23
CA GLY A 1193 -18.67 11.90 3.65
C GLY A 1193 -20.10 11.79 3.12
N ALA A 1194 -20.32 11.09 2.00
CA ALA A 1194 -21.63 10.82 1.43
C ALA A 1194 -22.44 9.91 2.34
N ASP A 1195 -21.86 8.80 2.77
CA ASP A 1195 -22.49 7.85 3.68
C ASP A 1195 -22.70 8.47 5.05
N LEU A 1196 -21.72 9.23 5.55
CA LEU A 1196 -21.86 10.00 6.78
C LEU A 1196 -23.02 10.99 6.71
N GLY A 1197 -23.20 11.63 5.56
CA GLY A 1197 -24.30 12.53 5.30
C GLY A 1197 -25.65 11.82 5.27
N ILE A 1198 -25.70 10.61 4.71
CA ILE A 1198 -26.89 9.76 4.69
C ILE A 1198 -27.26 9.33 6.12
N LEU A 1199 -26.27 8.88 6.89
CA LEU A 1199 -26.44 8.48 8.29
C LEU A 1199 -26.89 9.64 9.18
N LEU A 1200 -26.20 10.79 9.13
CA LEU A 1200 -26.61 11.98 9.87
C LEU A 1200 -27.97 12.53 9.40
N GLY A 1201 -28.34 12.28 8.15
CA GLY A 1201 -29.64 12.63 7.57
C GLY A 1201 -30.79 11.76 8.09
N ALA A 1202 -30.50 10.54 8.50
CA ALA A 1202 -31.46 9.61 9.09
C ALA A 1202 -31.49 9.65 10.64
N TRP A 1203 -30.70 10.54 11.27
CA TRP A 1203 -30.50 10.59 12.72
C TRP A 1203 -31.80 10.66 13.55
N GLY A 1204 -31.99 9.67 14.42
CA GLY A 1204 -33.15 9.49 15.29
C GLY A 1204 -33.87 8.16 15.06
N PRO A 1205 -34.99 7.94 15.77
CA PRO A 1205 -35.79 6.72 15.59
C PRO A 1205 -36.37 6.66 14.18
N CYS A 1206 -36.29 5.49 13.54
CA CYS A 1206 -36.72 5.27 12.17
C CYS A 1206 -38.24 5.58 12.00
N PRO A 1207 -38.68 6.23 10.89
CA PRO A 1207 -40.09 6.55 10.67
C PRO A 1207 -40.92 5.27 10.47
N LEU A 1208 -42.00 5.13 11.25
CA LEU A 1208 -42.99 4.04 11.16
C LEU A 1208 -43.78 4.04 9.85
#